data_AF-A0A538PI42-F1
#
_entry.id   AF-A0A538PI42-F1
#
_cell.length_a   1.000
_cell.length_b   1.000
_cell.length_c   1.000
_cell.angle_alpha   90.00
_cell.angle_beta   90.00
_cell.angle_gamma   90.00
#
_symmetry.space_group_name_H-M   'P 1'
#
loop_
_entity.id
_entity.type
_entity.pdbx_description
1 polymer ?
#
loop_
_entity_poly.entity_id
_entity_poly.type
_entity_poly.pdbx_seq_one_letter_code
_entity_poly.pdbx_strand_id
1 'polypeptide(L)'
;MPLRRIHHVVFAVLLVAACGDNLDRPRHWQLVTSGLREAVLSIGGSSASNVWAVGADAGAGPIVLHYDGASWTRVSTGSTGTLWWTQVFSDGTVFMAGAQSTILRSTDGVTFTRMTTPGLASSTVFGLWGPSPTDLYAAGSVSGRNGFLWHYDGVAWSDVPVTADLPTSKTCDTPGYFKVWGDGAGRVYAIGGSGVLLRRDGSGEFQPVETGIDATLFTVYGTADRAIAVGGDAEDGTILEAPVGKAVASVAPPGIGLVQGVAIEPDGHGWASGRSGMILERVNGTWHTVDTGLALPAIESLHAMWIDPSGGAWAVGGNVITAKLDAGTIIHHGPADLARYSPSATGTGSAPPAAVCPADQVDPAPAGSIARRWNEQNIGAIRRDVPRPGVHARNLYHVSAAMWDAWSAYDATASGVFFTERATATDVAAARQEAISYAAYRMLVQRYEHAVGGPVSMACFRAFMTRLGYDPDDRTATGATPRAIGNRVANTIIAATLGDGANEASNYADTTRYVPVNPPLNVEQPGVTLVDPDHWQELNLAAAETQNGIITPAGVQSYIGSNWVNVTPFAMTRAAAGALYHDPGPPPTWNQPEMQDWIRDLLARSSALDHTSGDMVDISPGAYGNNTLGSNDGHGRALNPVTGHAYTPNVVPRGDFARVLAEFWADGPRSETPPGHWFVLANSVADHPATTRQLFGSGEPLDPLAWDVHVYLALGGGVHDAAVTAWENKRRYTAMRPISTVRYLTQLGQSSEPGAPDFNAHGLPLLPGVIERVTQASAAPGQRHAALRRCVGQLAVRSWRGEPGDRANEVGGVTWIRALDWIPYQRRTFVTPAFPGFTSGHSTFSRAGAEVLAALTGSPFFPGGLGEFVAARNRYLVFEDGPSVDVRLQWATYYDAADQAGQSRIFGGIHLQPDDFAGRQAGSLVGLDAVAHARTFFEGAAR
;
A
#
# COMPACT_ATOMS: atom_id res chain seq x y z
N MET A 1 -54.68 -37.22 36.69
CA MET A 1 -55.98 -36.57 37.04
C MET A 1 -56.03 -36.45 38.56
N PRO A 2 -56.56 -35.37 39.19
CA PRO A 2 -57.46 -34.37 38.60
C PRO A 2 -57.30 -32.89 39.11
N LEU A 3 -58.15 -32.03 38.51
CA LEU A 3 -58.96 -30.96 39.11
C LEU A 3 -58.37 -29.58 39.51
N ARG A 4 -58.88 -28.60 38.74
CA ARG A 4 -59.00 -27.15 38.93
C ARG A 4 -59.19 -26.67 40.38
N ARG A 5 -58.56 -25.52 40.72
CA ARG A 5 -59.16 -24.49 41.59
C ARG A 5 -58.79 -23.08 41.14
N ILE A 6 -59.85 -22.30 40.94
CA ILE A 6 -59.90 -20.84 40.86
C ILE A 6 -59.46 -20.28 42.23
N HIS A 7 -58.61 -19.26 42.24
CA HIS A 7 -58.44 -18.39 43.41
C HIS A 7 -58.54 -16.91 43.01
N HIS A 8 -59.28 -16.21 43.84
CA HIS A 8 -59.65 -14.80 43.78
C HIS A 8 -58.42 -13.88 43.86
N VAL A 9 -58.45 -12.83 43.04
CA VAL A 9 -57.57 -11.66 43.14
C VAL A 9 -58.15 -10.73 44.19
N VAL A 10 -57.35 -10.43 45.22
CA VAL A 10 -57.57 -9.33 46.16
C VAL A 10 -56.75 -8.14 45.70
N PHE A 11 -57.42 -7.00 45.55
CA PHE A 11 -56.85 -5.70 45.30
C PHE A 11 -55.91 -5.27 46.44
N ALA A 12 -54.70 -4.84 46.10
CA ALA A 12 -53.87 -3.97 46.92
C ALA A 12 -53.28 -2.88 46.02
N VAL A 13 -53.56 -1.64 46.38
CA VAL A 13 -53.10 -0.38 45.78
C VAL A 13 -51.64 -0.12 46.12
N LEU A 14 -50.84 0.33 45.15
CA LEU A 14 -49.55 1.08 45.19
C LEU A 14 -48.78 0.70 43.90
N LEU A 15 -48.30 1.56 42.99
CA LEU A 15 -47.89 2.96 42.96
C LEU A 15 -48.14 3.50 41.54
N VAL A 16 -48.67 4.72 41.42
CA VAL A 16 -48.58 5.54 40.20
C VAL A 16 -47.39 6.49 40.38
N ALA A 17 -46.30 6.22 39.68
CA ALA A 17 -45.15 7.09 39.38
C ALA A 17 -44.17 6.22 38.55
N ALA A 18 -43.67 6.55 37.37
CA ALA A 18 -43.45 7.83 36.73
C ALA A 18 -43.56 7.69 35.19
N CYS A 19 -44.58 8.29 34.60
CA CYS A 19 -44.58 8.76 33.22
C CYS A 19 -45.09 10.20 33.33
N GLY A 20 -44.20 11.18 33.44
CA GLY A 20 -44.62 12.57 33.66
C GLY A 20 -43.54 13.65 33.79
N ASP A 21 -42.28 13.33 34.09
CA ASP A 21 -41.35 14.38 34.56
C ASP A 21 -40.38 14.99 33.51
N ASN A 22 -40.50 14.68 32.22
CA ASN A 22 -39.50 15.14 31.21
C ASN A 22 -40.00 16.15 30.16
N LEU A 23 -41.26 16.58 30.18
CA LEU A 23 -41.79 17.52 29.16
C LEU A 23 -41.72 19.01 29.55
N ASP A 24 -41.42 19.34 30.81
CA ASP A 24 -41.41 20.73 31.32
C ASP A 24 -40.00 21.31 31.57
N ARG A 25 -38.92 20.57 31.27
CA ARG A 25 -37.56 21.12 31.41
C ARG A 25 -37.18 21.95 30.17
N PRO A 26 -36.65 23.17 30.33
CA PRO A 26 -36.16 23.95 29.21
C PRO A 26 -35.03 23.20 28.51
N ARG A 27 -35.15 23.06 27.18
CA ARG A 27 -34.08 22.52 26.35
C ARG A 27 -32.89 23.46 26.37
N HIS A 28 -31.69 22.90 26.40
CA HIS A 28 -30.46 23.67 26.37
C HIS A 28 -29.35 22.88 25.68
N TRP A 29 -28.36 23.60 25.17
CA TRP A 29 -27.16 22.99 24.60
C TRP A 29 -26.25 22.47 25.71
N GLN A 30 -25.75 21.26 25.54
CA GLN A 30 -24.87 20.57 26.48
C GLN A 30 -23.74 19.85 25.76
N LEU A 31 -22.58 19.81 26.42
CA LEU A 31 -21.38 19.14 25.92
C LEU A 31 -21.42 17.65 26.29
N VAL A 32 -21.40 16.78 25.28
CA VAL A 32 -21.30 15.32 25.45
C VAL A 32 -19.84 14.90 25.59
N THR A 33 -18.98 15.38 24.68
CA THR A 33 -17.53 15.17 24.72
C THR A 33 -16.80 16.19 23.85
N SER A 34 -15.52 16.42 24.11
CA SER A 34 -14.65 17.29 23.30
C SER A 34 -13.19 16.90 23.44
N GLY A 35 -12.35 17.30 22.48
CA GLY A 35 -10.91 17.07 22.53
C GLY A 35 -10.52 15.61 22.34
N LEU A 36 -11.34 14.84 21.63
CA LEU A 36 -10.99 13.47 21.23
C LEU A 36 -9.78 13.49 20.28
N ARG A 37 -8.99 12.41 20.30
CA ARG A 37 -7.85 12.25 19.39
C ARG A 37 -8.30 12.18 17.92
N GLU A 38 -9.48 11.63 17.67
CA GLU A 38 -10.11 11.52 16.37
C GLU A 38 -11.21 12.56 16.20
N ALA A 39 -11.33 13.18 15.02
CA ALA A 39 -12.51 13.96 14.67
C ALA A 39 -13.73 13.06 14.52
N VAL A 40 -14.91 13.57 14.92
CA VAL A 40 -16.20 12.89 14.72
C VAL A 40 -16.88 13.50 13.51
N LEU A 41 -17.18 12.68 12.51
CA LEU A 41 -17.58 13.12 11.17
C LEU A 41 -19.07 12.95 10.90
N SER A 42 -19.77 12.06 11.62
CA SER A 42 -21.20 11.86 11.42
C SER A 42 -21.87 11.40 12.70
N ILE A 43 -23.15 11.75 12.83
CA ILE A 43 -24.03 11.30 13.91
C ILE A 43 -25.40 10.96 13.35
N GLY A 44 -26.04 9.92 13.88
CA GLY A 44 -27.37 9.48 13.50
C GLY A 44 -27.91 8.45 14.48
N GLY A 45 -29.21 8.18 14.44
CA GLY A 45 -29.83 7.26 15.39
C GLY A 45 -31.24 6.86 15.00
N SER A 46 -31.82 5.92 15.74
CA SER A 46 -33.24 5.55 15.59
C SER A 46 -34.14 6.17 16.66
N SER A 47 -33.56 6.67 17.74
CA SER A 47 -34.26 7.34 18.85
C SER A 47 -33.27 8.16 19.68
N ALA A 48 -33.77 8.99 20.61
CA ALA A 48 -32.93 9.72 21.57
C ALA A 48 -32.08 8.79 22.48
N SER A 49 -32.43 7.50 22.55
CA SER A 49 -31.71 6.47 23.32
C SER A 49 -30.98 5.45 22.45
N ASN A 50 -30.85 5.69 21.15
CA ASN A 50 -30.05 4.84 20.27
C ASN A 50 -29.36 5.73 19.24
N VAL A 51 -28.17 6.23 19.61
CA VAL A 51 -27.42 7.22 18.83
C VAL A 51 -26.02 6.68 18.53
N TRP A 52 -25.59 6.85 17.29
CA TRP A 52 -24.31 6.41 16.78
C TRP A 52 -23.53 7.60 16.26
N ALA A 53 -22.25 7.68 16.61
CA ALA A 53 -21.33 8.67 16.08
C ALA A 53 -20.08 7.98 15.52
N VAL A 54 -19.62 8.40 14.33
CA VAL A 54 -18.49 7.79 13.63
C VAL A 54 -17.50 8.85 13.14
N GLY A 55 -16.24 8.48 12.94
CA GLY A 55 -15.23 9.44 12.48
C GLY A 55 -13.88 8.86 12.07
N ALA A 56 -12.84 9.66 12.32
CA ALA A 56 -11.48 9.39 11.87
C ALA A 56 -10.85 8.15 12.51
N ASP A 57 -9.88 7.57 11.81
CA ASP A 57 -9.00 6.52 12.32
C ASP A 57 -7.63 7.14 12.66
N ALA A 58 -7.23 7.06 13.93
CA ALA A 58 -5.92 7.53 14.38
C ALA A 58 -4.90 6.40 14.63
N GLY A 59 -5.10 5.24 13.98
CA GLY A 59 -4.19 4.10 13.94
C GLY A 59 -4.67 2.84 14.69
N ALA A 60 -5.87 2.86 15.26
CA ALA A 60 -6.45 1.75 16.02
C ALA A 60 -7.83 1.32 15.50
N GLY A 61 -8.18 1.74 14.28
CA GLY A 61 -9.53 1.67 13.75
C GLY A 61 -10.28 2.99 13.96
N PRO A 62 -11.33 3.24 13.16
CA PRO A 62 -12.11 4.47 13.23
C PRO A 62 -12.77 4.62 14.61
N ILE A 63 -12.98 5.87 15.04
CA ILE A 63 -13.82 6.13 16.20
C ILE A 63 -15.28 5.79 15.84
N VAL A 64 -15.89 4.92 16.64
CA VAL A 64 -17.31 4.59 16.59
C VAL A 64 -17.84 4.59 18.02
N LEU A 65 -18.81 5.45 18.31
CA LEU A 65 -19.44 5.59 19.61
C LEU A 65 -20.93 5.24 19.52
N HIS A 66 -21.43 4.50 20.50
CA HIS A 66 -22.85 4.13 20.63
C HIS A 66 -23.41 4.60 21.97
N TYR A 67 -24.54 5.29 21.93
CA TYR A 67 -25.34 5.69 23.08
C TYR A 67 -26.59 4.83 23.17
N ASP A 68 -26.75 4.13 24.29
CA ASP A 68 -27.86 3.21 24.56
C ASP A 68 -29.02 3.85 25.37
N GLY A 69 -28.98 5.17 25.54
CA GLY A 69 -29.93 5.91 26.38
C GLY A 69 -29.47 6.11 27.82
N ALA A 70 -28.40 5.44 28.24
CA ALA A 70 -27.80 5.60 29.57
C ALA A 70 -26.32 5.96 29.51
N SER A 71 -25.56 5.39 28.57
CA SER A 71 -24.11 5.55 28.51
C SER A 71 -23.57 5.51 27.08
N TRP A 72 -22.42 6.15 26.88
CA TRP A 72 -21.67 6.11 25.63
C TRP A 72 -20.57 5.05 25.71
N THR A 73 -20.48 4.21 24.69
CA THR A 73 -19.45 3.18 24.56
C THR A 73 -18.72 3.28 23.23
N ARG A 74 -17.40 3.02 23.22
CA ARG A 74 -16.65 2.86 21.96
C ARG A 74 -16.85 1.44 21.45
N VAL A 75 -17.26 1.31 20.19
CA VAL A 75 -17.51 0.03 19.52
C VAL A 75 -16.38 -0.23 18.53
N SER A 76 -15.86 -1.45 18.50
CA SER A 76 -14.86 -1.86 17.51
C SER A 76 -15.56 -2.44 16.29
N THR A 77 -15.21 -1.95 15.10
CA THR A 77 -15.73 -2.47 13.82
C THR A 77 -14.87 -3.59 13.23
N GLY A 78 -13.67 -3.81 13.78
CA GLY A 78 -12.68 -4.72 13.19
C GLY A 78 -12.11 -4.25 11.84
N SER A 79 -12.41 -3.02 11.42
CA SER A 79 -11.94 -2.42 10.17
C SER A 79 -11.02 -1.22 10.45
N THR A 80 -10.18 -0.86 9.48
CA THR A 80 -9.34 0.36 9.51
C THR A 80 -9.84 1.38 8.50
N GLY A 81 -9.41 2.63 8.67
CA GLY A 81 -9.75 3.74 7.79
C GLY A 81 -10.92 4.58 8.29
N THR A 82 -10.87 5.88 7.99
CA THR A 82 -11.86 6.87 8.42
C THR A 82 -13.27 6.55 7.92
N LEU A 83 -14.25 6.60 8.81
CA LEU A 83 -15.68 6.52 8.51
C LEU A 83 -16.27 7.94 8.46
N TRP A 84 -16.90 8.27 7.34
CA TRP A 84 -17.42 9.60 7.03
C TRP A 84 -18.91 9.76 7.28
N TRP A 85 -19.67 8.66 7.35
CA TRP A 85 -21.13 8.73 7.51
C TRP A 85 -21.71 7.52 8.24
N THR A 86 -22.80 7.72 8.96
CA THR A 86 -23.61 6.65 9.55
C THR A 86 -25.11 6.82 9.25
N GLN A 87 -25.79 5.71 8.96
CA GLN A 87 -27.23 5.63 8.76
C GLN A 87 -27.78 4.55 9.70
N VAL A 88 -28.75 4.90 10.54
CA VAL A 88 -29.33 4.00 11.55
C VAL A 88 -30.82 3.85 11.29
N PHE A 89 -31.31 2.61 11.30
CA PHE A 89 -32.72 2.29 11.08
C PHE A 89 -33.45 1.91 12.37
N SER A 90 -34.77 2.01 12.35
CA SER A 90 -35.64 1.71 13.49
C SER A 90 -35.57 0.27 13.97
N ASP A 91 -35.18 -0.67 13.10
CA ASP A 91 -34.97 -2.09 13.45
C ASP A 91 -33.61 -2.35 14.14
N GLY A 92 -32.79 -1.31 14.32
CA GLY A 92 -31.46 -1.41 14.90
C GLY A 92 -30.35 -1.67 13.87
N THR A 93 -30.69 -1.84 12.59
CA THR A 93 -29.66 -1.98 11.55
C THR A 93 -28.88 -0.68 11.40
N VAL A 94 -27.56 -0.77 11.38
CA VAL A 94 -26.64 0.36 11.21
C VAL A 94 -25.77 0.13 9.99
N PHE A 95 -25.62 1.18 9.17
CA PHE A 95 -24.65 1.26 8.10
C PHE A 95 -23.63 2.37 8.39
N MET A 96 -22.37 2.12 8.04
CA MET A 96 -21.28 3.10 8.17
C MET A 96 -20.45 3.12 6.89
N ALA A 97 -20.19 4.29 6.34
CA ALA A 97 -19.46 4.45 5.09
C ALA A 97 -18.18 5.26 5.30
N GLY A 98 -17.15 5.02 4.48
CA GLY A 98 -15.91 5.77 4.59
C GLY A 98 -14.88 5.58 3.48
N ALA A 99 -13.61 5.79 3.87
CA ALA A 99 -12.45 5.65 3.00
C ALA A 99 -12.32 4.23 2.43
N GLN A 100 -11.56 4.08 1.36
CA GLN A 100 -11.27 2.79 0.70
C GLN A 100 -12.54 2.04 0.25
N SER A 101 -13.54 2.76 -0.26
CA SER A 101 -14.86 2.21 -0.61
C SER A 101 -15.53 1.40 0.52
N THR A 102 -15.25 1.73 1.78
CA THR A 102 -15.79 0.97 2.90
C THR A 102 -17.27 1.27 3.10
N ILE A 103 -18.10 0.23 3.12
CA ILE A 103 -19.45 0.25 3.69
C ILE A 103 -19.58 -0.94 4.65
N LEU A 104 -19.83 -0.67 5.93
CA LEU A 104 -20.05 -1.66 6.97
C LEU A 104 -21.54 -1.74 7.28
N ARG A 105 -22.03 -2.95 7.54
CA ARG A 105 -23.38 -3.23 8.01
C ARG A 105 -23.33 -3.99 9.33
N SER A 106 -24.18 -3.60 10.28
CA SER A 106 -24.45 -4.36 11.50
C SER A 106 -25.95 -4.46 11.73
N THR A 107 -26.44 -5.64 12.12
CA THR A 107 -27.84 -5.89 12.48
C THR A 107 -28.05 -6.10 13.98
N ASP A 108 -26.96 -6.26 14.73
CA ASP A 108 -26.95 -6.49 16.19
C ASP A 108 -26.27 -5.34 16.96
N GLY A 109 -25.68 -4.36 16.26
CA GLY A 109 -24.90 -3.27 16.86
C GLY A 109 -23.52 -3.70 17.39
N VAL A 110 -23.09 -4.94 17.15
CA VAL A 110 -21.85 -5.50 17.71
C VAL A 110 -20.95 -6.04 16.60
N THR A 111 -21.53 -6.80 15.69
CA THR A 111 -20.83 -7.43 14.57
C THR A 111 -20.96 -6.57 13.33
N PHE A 112 -19.83 -6.19 12.75
CA PHE A 112 -19.79 -5.40 11.52
C PHE A 112 -19.29 -6.26 10.36
N THR A 113 -20.05 -6.28 9.27
CA THR A 113 -19.68 -6.94 8.02
C THR A 113 -19.42 -5.90 6.95
N ARG A 114 -18.25 -5.99 6.30
CA ARG A 114 -17.93 -5.17 5.13
C ARG A 114 -18.74 -5.65 3.93
N MET A 115 -19.41 -4.73 3.26
CA MET A 115 -20.18 -5.00 2.04
C MET A 115 -19.30 -4.84 0.81
N THR A 116 -19.52 -5.67 -0.20
CA THR A 116 -18.92 -5.50 -1.54
C THR A 116 -19.45 -4.23 -2.20
N THR A 117 -18.56 -3.45 -2.79
CA THR A 117 -18.91 -2.18 -3.46
C THR A 117 -18.26 -2.06 -4.85
N PRO A 118 -18.81 -1.22 -5.77
CA PRO A 118 -18.23 -1.05 -7.11
C PRO A 118 -16.87 -0.32 -7.15
N GLY A 119 -16.53 0.42 -6.08
CA GLY A 119 -15.40 1.35 -6.03
C GLY A 119 -14.04 0.71 -5.73
N LEU A 120 -13.00 1.55 -5.77
CA LEU A 120 -11.63 1.16 -5.46
C LEU A 120 -11.17 1.69 -4.11
N ALA A 121 -9.99 1.28 -3.64
CA ALA A 121 -9.37 1.79 -2.43
C ALA A 121 -9.08 3.31 -2.48
N SER A 122 -9.06 3.92 -3.66
CA SER A 122 -8.94 5.38 -3.84
C SER A 122 -10.26 6.14 -3.64
N SER A 123 -11.39 5.44 -3.68
CA SER A 123 -12.71 6.05 -3.53
C SER A 123 -13.06 6.23 -2.06
N THR A 124 -13.74 7.34 -1.75
CA THR A 124 -14.29 7.59 -0.41
C THR A 124 -15.79 7.74 -0.52
N VAL A 125 -16.53 6.98 0.28
CA VAL A 125 -17.98 7.09 0.41
C VAL A 125 -18.28 8.10 1.52
N PHE A 126 -18.75 9.28 1.14
CA PHE A 126 -18.92 10.42 2.03
C PHE A 126 -20.32 10.50 2.65
N GLY A 127 -21.33 9.89 2.03
CA GLY A 127 -22.71 9.95 2.51
C GLY A 127 -23.50 8.70 2.19
N LEU A 128 -24.42 8.33 3.10
CA LEU A 128 -25.41 7.28 2.92
C LEU A 128 -26.80 7.82 3.30
N TRP A 129 -27.81 7.41 2.56
CA TRP A 129 -29.20 7.63 2.95
C TRP A 129 -30.08 6.56 2.32
N GLY A 130 -31.13 6.13 3.01
CA GLY A 130 -32.12 5.24 2.43
C GLY A 130 -33.40 5.19 3.23
N PRO A 131 -34.56 4.92 2.62
CA PRO A 131 -35.81 4.73 3.35
C PRO A 131 -35.88 3.42 4.14
N SER A 132 -35.02 2.44 3.84
CA SER A 132 -34.99 1.15 4.54
C SER A 132 -33.59 0.50 4.50
N PRO A 133 -33.31 -0.51 5.35
CA PRO A 133 -32.06 -1.28 5.31
C PRO A 133 -31.80 -2.03 3.99
N THR A 134 -32.80 -2.13 3.11
CA THR A 134 -32.73 -2.82 1.81
C THR A 134 -32.90 -1.89 0.62
N ASP A 135 -32.90 -0.58 0.85
CA ASP A 135 -32.97 0.44 -0.20
C ASP A 135 -32.13 1.64 0.27
N LEU A 136 -30.88 1.72 -0.19
CA LEU A 136 -29.95 2.79 0.20
C LEU A 136 -29.23 3.38 -1.00
N TYR A 137 -28.91 4.66 -0.90
CA TYR A 137 -28.04 5.37 -1.81
C TYR A 137 -26.75 5.75 -1.10
N ALA A 138 -25.66 5.71 -1.85
CA ALA A 138 -24.35 6.17 -1.41
C ALA A 138 -23.85 7.25 -2.35
N ALA A 139 -23.21 8.28 -1.79
CA ALA A 139 -22.51 9.32 -2.55
C ALA A 139 -21.04 9.37 -2.15
N GLY A 140 -20.18 9.54 -3.14
CA GLY A 140 -18.75 9.62 -2.89
C GLY A 140 -17.97 10.20 -4.06
N SER A 141 -16.65 10.24 -3.88
CA SER A 141 -15.73 10.70 -4.93
C SER A 141 -14.34 10.09 -4.76
N VAL A 142 -13.49 10.28 -5.77
CA VAL A 142 -12.06 9.93 -5.75
C VAL A 142 -11.26 11.21 -5.57
N SER A 143 -10.69 11.41 -4.39
CA SER A 143 -9.89 12.60 -4.07
C SER A 143 -10.63 13.92 -4.36
N GLY A 144 -11.93 13.97 -4.06
CA GLY A 144 -12.78 15.15 -4.25
C GLY A 144 -13.27 15.37 -5.69
N ARG A 145 -12.93 14.48 -6.62
CA ARG A 145 -13.36 14.54 -8.03
C ARG A 145 -14.00 13.23 -8.49
N ASN A 146 -14.58 13.22 -9.69
CA ASN A 146 -15.22 12.05 -10.28
C ASN A 146 -16.27 11.46 -9.33
N GLY A 147 -17.26 12.29 -8.97
CA GLY A 147 -18.34 11.89 -8.10
C GLY A 147 -19.07 10.65 -8.61
N PHE A 148 -19.38 9.73 -7.70
CA PHE A 148 -20.14 8.52 -7.96
C PHE A 148 -21.36 8.44 -7.04
N LEU A 149 -22.40 7.77 -7.55
CA LEU A 149 -23.62 7.45 -6.82
C LEU A 149 -23.89 5.95 -6.95
N TRP A 150 -24.15 5.29 -5.84
CA TRP A 150 -24.51 3.87 -5.82
C TRP A 150 -25.89 3.66 -5.22
N HIS A 151 -26.57 2.60 -5.64
CA HIS A 151 -27.85 2.15 -5.09
C HIS A 151 -27.72 0.70 -4.63
N TYR A 152 -28.15 0.45 -3.39
CA TYR A 152 -28.31 -0.87 -2.79
C TYR A 152 -29.77 -1.27 -2.87
N ASP A 153 -30.04 -2.37 -3.57
CA ASP A 153 -31.39 -2.91 -3.80
C ASP A 153 -31.79 -4.00 -2.80
N GLY A 154 -31.05 -4.15 -1.70
CA GLY A 154 -31.19 -5.22 -0.73
C GLY A 154 -30.35 -6.46 -1.05
N VAL A 155 -29.73 -6.51 -2.23
CA VAL A 155 -28.85 -7.59 -2.66
C VAL A 155 -27.44 -7.07 -2.91
N ALA A 156 -27.28 -6.05 -3.76
CA ALA A 156 -25.96 -5.55 -4.17
C ALA A 156 -25.94 -4.03 -4.37
N TRP A 157 -24.76 -3.43 -4.22
CA TRP A 157 -24.50 -2.05 -4.60
C TRP A 157 -24.23 -1.97 -6.12
N SER A 158 -24.85 -1.03 -6.81
CA SER A 158 -24.67 -0.81 -8.25
C SER A 158 -24.58 0.68 -8.59
N ASP A 159 -23.86 1.03 -9.66
CA ASP A 159 -23.73 2.41 -10.12
C ASP A 159 -25.07 2.99 -10.59
N VAL A 160 -25.39 4.20 -10.12
CA VAL A 160 -26.55 4.97 -10.58
C VAL A 160 -26.10 5.99 -11.63
N PRO A 161 -26.65 5.95 -12.85
CA PRO A 161 -26.28 6.91 -13.88
C PRO A 161 -26.64 8.35 -13.50
N VAL A 162 -25.69 9.23 -13.77
CA VAL A 162 -25.90 10.69 -13.80
C VAL A 162 -25.83 11.12 -15.27
N THR A 163 -26.70 12.07 -15.65
CA THR A 163 -26.74 12.61 -17.01
C THR A 163 -25.37 13.11 -17.49
N ALA A 164 -25.13 13.05 -18.79
CA ALA A 164 -23.84 13.42 -19.37
C ALA A 164 -23.51 14.92 -19.25
N ASP A 165 -24.52 15.78 -19.15
CA ASP A 165 -24.42 17.24 -19.33
C ASP A 165 -23.86 18.01 -18.12
N LEU A 166 -23.11 17.34 -17.24
CA LEU A 166 -22.44 18.01 -16.13
C LEU A 166 -21.19 18.76 -16.62
N PRO A 167 -20.88 19.94 -16.04
CA PRO A 167 -19.61 20.59 -16.25
C PRO A 167 -18.47 19.63 -15.95
N THR A 168 -17.49 19.55 -16.85
CA THR A 168 -16.27 18.79 -16.63
C THR A 168 -15.05 19.68 -16.70
N SER A 169 -13.98 19.28 -16.02
CA SER A 169 -12.67 19.91 -16.16
C SER A 169 -12.09 19.69 -17.57
N LYS A 170 -10.96 20.34 -17.88
CA LYS A 170 -10.21 20.06 -19.13
C LYS A 170 -9.75 18.60 -19.24
N THR A 171 -9.56 17.94 -18.11
CA THR A 171 -9.23 16.51 -18.03
C THR A 171 -10.47 15.62 -18.04
N CYS A 172 -11.66 16.20 -18.23
CA CYS A 172 -12.97 15.52 -18.24
C CYS A 172 -13.40 14.96 -16.87
N ASP A 173 -12.83 15.47 -15.78
CA ASP A 173 -13.28 15.12 -14.42
C ASP A 173 -14.60 15.79 -14.11
N THR A 174 -15.51 15.07 -13.45
CA THR A 174 -16.70 15.68 -12.85
C THR A 174 -16.40 16.16 -11.42
N PRO A 175 -17.16 17.12 -10.89
CA PRO A 175 -17.10 17.45 -9.47
C PRO A 175 -17.33 16.21 -8.59
N GLY A 176 -16.68 16.15 -7.44
CA GLY A 176 -16.92 15.10 -6.45
C GLY A 176 -18.29 15.26 -5.78
N TYR A 177 -18.92 14.14 -5.41
CA TYR A 177 -20.15 14.12 -4.63
C TYR A 177 -19.85 13.78 -3.17
N PHE A 178 -20.63 14.36 -2.25
CA PHE A 178 -20.38 14.27 -0.82
C PHE A 178 -21.55 13.67 -0.05
N LYS A 179 -22.79 14.16 -0.22
CA LYS A 179 -23.95 13.62 0.51
C LYS A 179 -25.12 13.33 -0.41
N VAL A 180 -26.01 12.50 0.11
CA VAL A 180 -27.25 12.07 -0.52
C VAL A 180 -28.36 12.07 0.52
N TRP A 181 -29.56 12.46 0.11
CA TRP A 181 -30.77 12.43 0.93
C TRP A 181 -32.00 12.26 0.04
N GLY A 182 -33.10 11.72 0.55
CA GLY A 182 -34.35 11.64 -0.19
C GLY A 182 -35.59 11.73 0.70
N ASP A 183 -36.75 11.85 0.06
CA ASP A 183 -38.04 12.03 0.74
C ASP A 183 -38.75 10.72 1.12
N GLY A 184 -38.17 9.57 0.74
CA GLY A 184 -38.77 8.24 0.91
C GLY A 184 -39.92 7.92 -0.05
N ALA A 185 -40.37 8.89 -0.86
CA ALA A 185 -41.41 8.72 -1.90
C ALA A 185 -40.80 8.51 -3.30
N GLY A 186 -39.48 8.36 -3.38
CA GLY A 186 -38.74 8.11 -4.62
C GLY A 186 -38.01 9.33 -5.17
N ARG A 187 -38.03 10.48 -4.48
CA ARG A 187 -37.18 11.61 -4.84
C ARG A 187 -35.88 11.56 -4.03
N VAL A 188 -34.76 11.65 -4.73
CA VAL A 188 -33.42 11.60 -4.13
C VAL A 188 -32.60 12.77 -4.64
N TYR A 189 -31.84 13.39 -3.74
CA TYR A 189 -30.93 14.48 -3.99
C TYR A 189 -29.50 14.07 -3.66
N ALA A 190 -28.55 14.52 -4.47
CA ALA A 190 -27.13 14.39 -4.18
C ALA A 190 -26.44 15.75 -4.36
N ILE A 191 -25.40 16.01 -3.58
CA ILE A 191 -24.67 17.28 -3.60
C ILE A 191 -23.16 17.07 -3.71
N GLY A 192 -22.44 18.11 -4.12
CA GLY A 192 -21.01 18.02 -4.34
C GLY A 192 -20.27 19.34 -4.45
N GLY A 193 -19.03 19.24 -4.94
CA GLY A 193 -18.22 20.40 -5.27
C GLY A 193 -18.80 21.21 -6.42
N SER A 194 -18.30 22.44 -6.60
CA SER A 194 -18.71 23.33 -7.70
C SER A 194 -20.23 23.58 -7.76
N GLY A 195 -20.87 23.78 -6.60
CA GLY A 195 -22.30 24.06 -6.50
C GLY A 195 -23.23 22.95 -6.98
N VAL A 196 -22.73 21.73 -7.21
CA VAL A 196 -23.52 20.63 -7.75
C VAL A 196 -24.63 20.24 -6.78
N LEU A 197 -25.87 20.37 -7.27
CA LEU A 197 -27.08 19.77 -6.71
C LEU A 197 -27.73 18.91 -7.80
N LEU A 198 -27.91 17.63 -7.52
CA LEU A 198 -28.56 16.67 -8.41
C LEU A 198 -29.89 16.23 -7.80
N ARG A 199 -30.89 16.00 -8.66
CA ARG A 199 -32.18 15.42 -8.28
C ARG A 199 -32.52 14.24 -9.19
N ARG A 200 -33.03 13.17 -8.59
CA ARG A 200 -33.63 12.02 -9.25
C ARG A 200 -35.06 11.87 -8.76
N ASP A 201 -35.99 11.71 -9.70
CA ASP A 201 -37.38 11.40 -9.42
C ASP A 201 -37.68 9.96 -9.91
N GLY A 202 -38.07 9.07 -9.00
CA GLY A 202 -38.34 7.66 -9.32
C GLY A 202 -37.08 6.90 -9.74
N SER A 203 -37.18 6.09 -10.81
CA SER A 203 -36.08 5.23 -11.27
C SER A 203 -35.14 5.87 -12.31
N GLY A 204 -35.38 7.14 -12.71
CA GLY A 204 -34.64 7.82 -13.78
C GLY A 204 -33.18 8.16 -13.48
N GLU A 205 -32.50 8.90 -14.35
CA GLU A 205 -31.14 9.40 -14.06
C GLU A 205 -31.17 10.60 -13.11
N PHE A 206 -30.08 10.82 -12.39
CA PHE A 206 -29.88 12.09 -11.68
C PHE A 206 -29.67 13.24 -12.68
N GLN A 207 -30.44 14.30 -12.50
CA GLN A 207 -30.40 15.53 -13.31
C GLN A 207 -29.90 16.71 -12.46
N PRO A 208 -29.12 17.64 -13.03
CA PRO A 208 -28.69 18.84 -12.30
C PRO A 208 -29.87 19.75 -11.98
N VAL A 209 -29.81 20.38 -10.81
CA VAL A 209 -30.67 21.48 -10.39
C VAL A 209 -29.81 22.73 -10.35
N GLU A 210 -30.23 23.77 -11.07
CA GLU A 210 -29.50 25.04 -11.12
C GLU A 210 -29.51 25.71 -9.74
N THR A 211 -28.31 25.94 -9.18
CA THR A 211 -28.11 26.56 -7.87
C THR A 211 -27.65 28.01 -7.96
N GLY A 212 -26.98 28.38 -9.06
CA GLY A 212 -26.40 29.71 -9.26
C GLY A 212 -25.17 30.00 -8.39
N ILE A 213 -24.55 28.98 -7.78
CA ILE A 213 -23.35 29.12 -6.95
C ILE A 213 -22.24 28.17 -7.44
N ASP A 214 -20.99 28.52 -7.17
CA ASP A 214 -19.82 27.67 -7.46
C ASP A 214 -19.17 27.08 -6.19
N ALA A 215 -19.64 27.48 -5.01
CA ALA A 215 -19.11 27.02 -3.74
C ALA A 215 -19.41 25.52 -3.50
N THR A 216 -18.59 24.87 -2.68
CA THR A 216 -18.81 23.45 -2.36
C THR A 216 -20.02 23.29 -1.46
N LEU A 217 -20.92 22.35 -1.79
CA LEU A 217 -22.01 21.92 -0.93
C LEU A 217 -21.57 20.69 -0.14
N PHE A 218 -21.79 20.68 1.18
CA PHE A 218 -21.31 19.63 2.08
C PHE A 218 -22.40 18.70 2.59
N THR A 219 -23.65 19.18 2.77
CA THR A 219 -24.78 18.35 3.20
C THR A 219 -26.07 18.75 2.51
N VAL A 220 -26.93 17.77 2.26
CA VAL A 220 -28.32 17.96 1.84
C VAL A 220 -29.24 17.21 2.79
N TYR A 221 -30.33 17.86 3.19
CA TYR A 221 -31.40 17.28 3.98
C TYR A 221 -32.73 17.91 3.55
N GLY A 222 -33.89 17.37 3.91
CA GLY A 222 -35.14 17.95 3.45
C GLY A 222 -36.40 17.42 4.13
N THR A 223 -37.52 17.83 3.55
CA THR A 223 -38.88 17.39 3.81
C THR A 223 -39.53 16.99 2.48
N ALA A 224 -40.78 16.52 2.51
CA ALA A 224 -41.49 16.14 1.29
C ALA A 224 -41.68 17.30 0.28
N ASP A 225 -41.65 18.57 0.73
CA ASP A 225 -41.90 19.76 -0.08
C ASP A 225 -40.62 20.54 -0.49
N ARG A 226 -39.45 20.24 0.10
CA ARG A 226 -38.19 20.93 -0.24
C ARG A 226 -36.95 20.13 0.17
N ALA A 227 -35.83 20.42 -0.51
CA ALA A 227 -34.50 20.09 -0.03
C ALA A 227 -33.77 21.37 0.44
N ILE A 228 -32.89 21.22 1.42
CA ILE A 228 -31.98 22.24 1.92
C ILE A 228 -30.56 21.72 1.72
N ALA A 229 -29.74 22.47 0.99
CA ALA A 229 -28.33 22.17 0.78
C ALA A 229 -27.48 23.23 1.48
N VAL A 230 -26.47 22.81 2.24
CA VAL A 230 -25.58 23.70 2.97
C VAL A 230 -24.14 23.54 2.52
N GLY A 231 -23.39 24.62 2.57
CA GLY A 231 -21.99 24.63 2.15
C GLY A 231 -21.33 25.99 2.28
N GLY A 232 -20.50 26.31 1.30
CA GLY A 232 -19.80 27.58 1.22
C GLY A 232 -18.28 27.43 1.39
N ASP A 233 -17.64 28.56 1.62
CA ASP A 233 -16.21 28.68 1.82
C ASP A 233 -15.92 29.18 3.24
N ALA A 234 -14.65 29.32 3.59
CA ALA A 234 -14.23 29.68 4.93
C ALA A 234 -14.94 30.94 5.47
N GLU A 235 -15.13 31.96 4.63
CA GLU A 235 -15.67 33.28 5.02
C GLU A 235 -17.11 33.53 4.53
N ASP A 236 -17.66 32.65 3.69
CA ASP A 236 -18.98 32.84 3.08
C ASP A 236 -19.77 31.52 3.08
N GLY A 237 -20.61 31.34 4.10
CA GLY A 237 -21.46 30.17 4.24
C GLY A 237 -22.71 30.24 3.36
N THR A 238 -23.12 29.10 2.82
CA THR A 238 -24.31 29.01 1.96
C THR A 238 -25.36 28.07 2.55
N ILE A 239 -26.62 28.48 2.45
CA ILE A 239 -27.80 27.65 2.72
C ILE A 239 -28.77 27.87 1.56
N LEU A 240 -28.96 26.85 0.73
CA LEU A 240 -29.89 26.87 -0.39
C LEU A 240 -31.18 26.15 -0.02
N GLU A 241 -32.33 26.77 -0.27
CA GLU A 241 -33.62 26.07 -0.28
C GLU A 241 -34.02 25.76 -1.72
N ALA A 242 -34.36 24.50 -1.98
CA ALA A 242 -34.83 23.98 -3.25
C ALA A 242 -36.27 23.43 -3.08
N PRO A 243 -37.31 24.30 -3.09
CA PRO A 243 -38.69 23.85 -3.01
C PRO A 243 -39.10 23.07 -4.26
N VAL A 244 -39.93 22.06 -4.09
CA VAL A 244 -40.41 21.24 -5.20
C VAL A 244 -41.17 22.11 -6.21
N GLY A 245 -40.70 22.10 -7.47
CA GLY A 245 -41.30 22.85 -8.57
C GLY A 245 -41.02 24.35 -8.57
N LYS A 246 -40.11 24.85 -7.73
CA LYS A 246 -39.68 26.27 -7.71
C LYS A 246 -38.17 26.39 -7.93
N ALA A 247 -37.71 27.60 -8.25
CA ALA A 247 -36.29 27.91 -8.34
C ALA A 247 -35.61 27.79 -6.96
N VAL A 248 -34.34 27.39 -6.98
CA VAL A 248 -33.48 27.36 -5.80
C VAL A 248 -33.14 28.79 -5.38
N ALA A 249 -33.09 29.06 -4.07
CA ALA A 249 -32.70 30.36 -3.54
C ALA A 249 -31.77 30.21 -2.33
N SER A 250 -30.76 31.08 -2.22
CA SER A 250 -29.98 31.20 -0.99
C SER A 250 -30.79 31.92 0.07
N VAL A 251 -30.81 31.33 1.27
CA VAL A 251 -31.45 31.85 2.49
C VAL A 251 -30.45 31.99 3.64
N ALA A 252 -29.15 31.98 3.32
CA ALA A 252 -28.08 32.17 4.29
C ALA A 252 -28.18 33.56 4.95
N PRO A 253 -28.12 33.66 6.29
CA PRO A 253 -27.92 34.93 6.96
C PRO A 253 -26.60 35.59 6.53
N PRO A 254 -26.52 36.92 6.47
CA PRO A 254 -25.30 37.60 6.07
C PRO A 254 -24.16 37.38 7.09
N GLY A 255 -22.94 37.17 6.60
CA GLY A 255 -21.72 37.11 7.43
C GLY A 255 -21.52 35.81 8.21
N ILE A 256 -22.24 34.74 7.86
CA ILE A 256 -21.97 33.41 8.40
C ILE A 256 -20.77 32.77 7.68
N GLY A 257 -19.96 32.00 8.40
CA GLY A 257 -18.91 31.18 7.80
C GLY A 257 -19.44 29.86 7.23
N LEU A 258 -18.54 29.05 6.67
CA LEU A 258 -18.83 27.70 6.16
C LEU A 258 -19.85 26.92 7.01
N VAL A 259 -20.90 26.41 6.35
CA VAL A 259 -21.91 25.52 6.94
C VAL A 259 -21.70 24.10 6.41
N GLN A 260 -21.68 23.10 7.29
CA GLN A 260 -21.43 21.70 6.90
C GLN A 260 -22.54 20.74 7.30
N GLY A 261 -23.18 20.94 8.46
CA GLY A 261 -24.28 20.10 8.94
C GLY A 261 -25.63 20.79 8.77
N VAL A 262 -26.66 20.03 8.42
CA VAL A 262 -28.05 20.50 8.45
C VAL A 262 -29.01 19.34 8.71
N ALA A 263 -30.06 19.59 9.49
CA ALA A 263 -31.17 18.68 9.70
C ALA A 263 -32.45 19.49 9.92
N ILE A 264 -33.58 19.04 9.36
CA ILE A 264 -34.89 19.71 9.51
C ILE A 264 -35.98 18.71 9.84
N GLU A 265 -36.95 19.14 10.64
CA GLU A 265 -38.14 18.41 11.01
C GLU A 265 -39.26 18.58 9.96
N PRO A 266 -40.26 17.68 9.92
CA PRO A 266 -41.37 17.77 8.97
C PRO A 266 -42.18 19.07 9.02
N ASP A 267 -42.21 19.76 10.16
CA ASP A 267 -42.88 21.06 10.32
C ASP A 267 -42.03 22.26 9.84
N GLY A 268 -40.78 22.00 9.43
CA GLY A 268 -39.83 22.99 8.94
C GLY A 268 -38.96 23.62 10.01
N HIS A 269 -39.11 23.30 11.29
CA HIS A 269 -38.10 23.63 12.30
C HIS A 269 -36.80 22.88 12.01
N GLY A 270 -35.63 23.41 12.38
CA GLY A 270 -34.39 22.71 12.12
C GLY A 270 -33.13 23.43 12.55
N TRP A 271 -32.00 22.79 12.30
CA TRP A 271 -30.69 23.22 12.77
C TRP A 271 -29.62 23.07 11.70
N ALA A 272 -28.62 23.94 11.73
CA ALA A 272 -27.42 23.83 10.91
C ALA A 272 -26.16 24.13 11.74
N SER A 273 -25.04 23.50 11.36
CA SER A 273 -23.75 23.62 12.06
C SER A 273 -22.62 23.90 11.10
N GLY A 274 -21.56 24.55 11.59
CA GLY A 274 -20.43 24.92 10.74
C GLY A 274 -19.18 25.37 11.47
N ARG A 275 -18.42 26.23 10.77
CA ARG A 275 -17.08 26.70 11.16
C ARG A 275 -17.05 27.22 12.59
N SER A 276 -15.97 26.92 13.30
CA SER A 276 -15.72 27.37 14.67
C SER A 276 -16.82 26.99 15.66
N GLY A 277 -17.57 25.91 15.39
CA GLY A 277 -18.67 25.45 16.25
C GLY A 277 -19.96 26.27 16.13
N MET A 278 -20.12 27.05 15.05
CA MET A 278 -21.34 27.82 14.79
C MET A 278 -22.57 26.91 14.74
N ILE A 279 -23.67 27.39 15.36
CA ILE A 279 -25.01 26.77 15.30
C ILE A 279 -26.02 27.81 14.79
N LEU A 280 -26.88 27.38 13.88
CA LEU A 280 -28.02 28.13 13.36
C LEU A 280 -29.31 27.35 13.66
N GLU A 281 -30.37 28.07 14.02
CA GLU A 281 -31.73 27.54 14.20
C GLU A 281 -32.64 28.09 13.10
N ARG A 282 -33.49 27.23 12.54
CA ARG A 282 -34.51 27.60 11.56
C ARG A 282 -35.86 27.70 12.25
N VAL A 283 -36.38 28.91 12.36
CA VAL A 283 -37.71 29.18 12.93
C VAL A 283 -38.54 29.92 11.89
N ASN A 284 -39.75 29.42 11.60
CA ASN A 284 -40.67 30.04 10.63
C ASN A 284 -40.03 30.35 9.26
N GLY A 285 -39.11 29.51 8.80
CA GLY A 285 -38.45 29.69 7.50
C GLY A 285 -37.22 30.59 7.48
N THR A 286 -36.80 31.14 8.63
CA THR A 286 -35.63 32.03 8.71
C THR A 286 -34.56 31.40 9.60
N TRP A 287 -33.30 31.53 9.20
CA TRP A 287 -32.14 31.03 9.94
C TRP A 287 -31.58 32.11 10.88
N HIS A 288 -31.29 31.74 12.12
CA HIS A 288 -30.75 32.62 13.15
C HIS A 288 -29.55 31.97 13.84
N THR A 289 -28.49 32.73 14.09
CA THR A 289 -27.35 32.25 14.89
C THR A 289 -27.74 32.10 16.35
N VAL A 290 -27.36 30.98 16.95
CA VAL A 290 -27.64 30.65 18.35
C VAL A 290 -26.35 30.68 19.16
N ASP A 291 -26.38 31.41 20.27
CA ASP A 291 -25.36 31.26 21.32
C ASP A 291 -25.67 30.01 22.14
N THR A 292 -24.81 29.01 22.02
CA THR A 292 -24.98 27.73 22.73
C THR A 292 -24.64 27.84 24.23
N GLY A 293 -23.94 28.90 24.64
CA GLY A 293 -23.40 29.04 26.00
C GLY A 293 -22.28 28.03 26.33
N LEU A 294 -21.81 27.25 25.35
CA LEU A 294 -20.76 26.25 25.53
C LEU A 294 -19.39 26.83 25.20
N ALA A 295 -18.43 26.62 26.11
CA ALA A 295 -17.02 26.87 25.83
C ALA A 295 -16.43 25.67 25.07
N LEU A 296 -16.52 25.70 23.74
CA LEU A 296 -15.92 24.66 22.89
C LEU A 296 -14.40 24.86 22.79
N PRO A 297 -13.60 23.77 22.72
CA PRO A 297 -12.19 23.90 22.39
C PRO A 297 -12.01 24.45 20.98
N ALA A 298 -10.79 24.87 20.65
CA ALA A 298 -10.45 25.33 19.30
C ALA A 298 -10.61 24.17 18.29
N ILE A 299 -11.77 24.11 17.66
CA ILE A 299 -12.13 23.19 16.59
C ILE A 299 -12.33 23.97 15.29
N GLU A 300 -12.03 23.35 14.15
CA GLU A 300 -12.27 23.97 12.84
C GLU A 300 -13.76 24.08 12.52
N SER A 301 -14.56 23.05 12.83
CA SER A 301 -16.00 23.03 12.48
C SER A 301 -16.80 21.93 13.18
N LEU A 302 -18.12 22.14 13.32
CA LEU A 302 -19.10 21.07 13.54
C LEU A 302 -19.62 20.58 12.18
N HIS A 303 -19.18 19.39 11.78
CA HIS A 303 -19.34 18.80 10.45
C HIS A 303 -20.76 18.31 10.14
N ALA A 304 -21.46 17.70 11.10
CA ALA A 304 -22.73 17.02 10.85
C ALA A 304 -23.78 17.30 11.93
N MET A 305 -25.05 17.24 11.53
CA MET A 305 -26.21 17.39 12.40
C MET A 305 -27.23 16.28 12.21
N TRP A 306 -27.94 15.94 13.27
CA TRP A 306 -29.09 15.04 13.25
C TRP A 306 -30.11 15.47 14.30
N ILE A 307 -31.40 15.30 13.99
CA ILE A 307 -32.50 15.55 14.94
C ILE A 307 -33.14 14.20 15.29
N ASP A 308 -33.18 13.87 16.57
CA ASP A 308 -33.85 12.66 17.02
C ASP A 308 -35.38 12.81 17.03
N PRO A 309 -36.15 11.71 17.03
CA PRO A 309 -37.62 11.77 16.98
C PRO A 309 -38.31 12.52 18.14
N SER A 310 -37.60 12.85 19.22
CA SER A 310 -38.10 13.69 20.31
C SER A 310 -37.80 15.19 20.11
N GLY A 311 -37.23 15.56 18.97
CA GLY A 311 -36.82 16.92 18.59
C GLY A 311 -35.49 17.35 19.21
N GLY A 312 -34.71 16.42 19.78
CA GLY A 312 -33.37 16.72 20.29
C GLY A 312 -32.37 16.86 19.14
N ALA A 313 -31.52 17.89 19.16
CA ALA A 313 -30.57 18.15 18.09
C ALA A 313 -29.16 17.74 18.49
N TRP A 314 -28.47 17.03 17.62
CA TRP A 314 -27.12 16.52 17.81
C TRP A 314 -26.19 17.15 16.79
N ALA A 315 -25.02 17.64 17.22
CA ALA A 315 -23.98 18.12 16.31
C ALA A 315 -22.61 17.53 16.67
N VAL A 316 -21.84 17.17 15.64
CA VAL A 316 -20.50 16.58 15.79
C VAL A 316 -19.49 17.21 14.88
N GLY A 317 -18.22 17.21 15.28
CA GLY A 317 -17.13 17.73 14.46
C GLY A 317 -15.77 17.66 15.14
N GLY A 318 -14.92 18.65 14.85
CA GLY A 318 -13.52 18.73 15.26
C GLY A 318 -12.70 19.52 14.24
N ASN A 319 -11.45 19.09 14.02
CA ASN A 319 -10.60 19.61 12.96
C ASN A 319 -10.81 18.79 11.68
N VAL A 320 -11.85 19.16 10.93
CA VAL A 320 -12.41 18.40 9.80
C VAL A 320 -12.19 19.06 8.44
N ILE A 321 -11.62 20.26 8.41
CA ILE A 321 -11.30 21.02 7.19
C ILE A 321 -9.90 20.63 6.71
N THR A 322 -8.99 20.34 7.64
CA THR A 322 -7.64 19.87 7.34
C THR A 322 -7.52 18.34 7.42
N ALA A 323 -6.46 17.80 6.84
CA ALA A 323 -6.16 16.37 6.87
C ALA A 323 -5.83 15.81 8.26
N LYS A 324 -5.79 16.65 9.31
CA LYS A 324 -5.48 16.22 10.68
C LYS A 324 -6.57 15.32 11.26
N LEU A 325 -7.84 15.64 11.00
CA LEU A 325 -9.00 14.87 11.46
C LEU A 325 -8.92 14.50 12.95
N ASP A 326 -8.68 15.49 13.81
CA ASP A 326 -8.57 15.37 15.28
C ASP A 326 -9.53 16.31 16.04
N ALA A 327 -9.36 16.43 17.36
CA ALA A 327 -10.14 17.31 18.25
C ALA A 327 -11.66 17.04 18.24
N GLY A 328 -12.06 15.77 18.16
CA GLY A 328 -13.46 15.37 18.05
C GLY A 328 -14.34 15.93 19.17
N THR A 329 -15.52 16.42 18.78
CA THR A 329 -16.48 17.10 19.67
C THR A 329 -17.91 16.67 19.34
N ILE A 330 -18.73 16.47 20.37
CA ILE A 330 -20.16 16.14 20.28
C ILE A 330 -20.93 17.03 21.25
N ILE A 331 -21.96 17.71 20.73
CA ILE A 331 -22.91 18.51 21.51
C ILE A 331 -24.34 18.08 21.23
N HIS A 332 -25.22 18.34 22.19
CA HIS A 332 -26.64 17.98 22.13
C HIS A 332 -27.52 19.13 22.62
N HIS A 333 -28.70 19.29 22.05
CA HIS A 333 -29.75 20.21 22.50
C HIS A 333 -30.99 19.41 22.90
N GLY A 334 -31.30 19.39 24.19
CA GLY A 334 -32.45 18.63 24.69
C GLY A 334 -32.81 18.95 26.15
N PRO A 335 -33.91 18.37 26.66
CA PRO A 335 -34.44 18.68 27.99
C PRO A 335 -33.76 17.93 29.14
N ALA A 336 -33.02 16.86 28.86
CA ALA A 336 -32.39 15.99 29.85
C ALA A 336 -30.85 16.11 29.80
N ASP A 337 -30.21 16.07 30.97
CA ASP A 337 -28.76 15.96 31.07
C ASP A 337 -28.32 14.57 30.60
N LEU A 338 -27.46 14.52 29.59
CA LEU A 338 -26.91 13.29 29.03
C LEU A 338 -25.65 12.87 29.76
N ALA A 339 -25.38 11.56 29.75
CA ALA A 339 -24.09 11.03 30.15
C ALA A 339 -22.99 11.60 29.26
N ARG A 340 -21.95 12.19 29.88
CA ARG A 340 -20.75 12.59 29.16
C ARG A 340 -19.96 11.37 28.74
N TYR A 341 -19.42 11.40 27.53
CA TYR A 341 -18.39 10.45 27.15
C TYR A 341 -17.04 10.97 27.61
N SER A 342 -16.33 10.17 28.40
CA SER A 342 -14.94 10.42 28.75
C SER A 342 -14.16 9.17 28.33
N PRO A 343 -13.17 9.28 27.44
CA PRO A 343 -12.31 8.16 27.14
C PRO A 343 -11.72 7.63 28.45
N SER A 344 -11.84 6.33 28.71
CA SER A 344 -11.17 5.72 29.86
C SER A 344 -9.69 6.08 29.80
N ALA A 345 -9.14 6.64 30.89
CA ALA A 345 -7.73 7.03 31.01
C ALA A 345 -6.74 5.84 30.93
N THR A 346 -7.23 4.64 30.61
CA THR A 346 -6.46 3.40 30.48
C THR A 346 -5.52 3.34 29.28
N GLY A 347 -5.30 4.48 28.60
CA GLY A 347 -4.29 4.65 27.56
C GLY A 347 -3.08 5.47 28.00
N THR A 348 -2.77 5.60 29.29
CA THR A 348 -1.38 5.92 29.67
C THR A 348 -0.55 4.75 29.17
N GLY A 349 0.24 4.97 28.11
CA GLY A 349 1.13 3.95 27.57
C GLY A 349 1.93 3.32 28.70
N SER A 350 1.54 2.12 29.12
CA SER A 350 2.47 1.18 29.69
C SER A 350 3.63 1.14 28.72
N ALA A 351 4.87 1.29 29.20
CA ALA A 351 6.03 1.04 28.37
C ALA A 351 5.74 -0.22 27.55
N PRO A 352 5.89 -0.18 26.22
CA PRO A 352 5.56 -1.32 25.39
C PRO A 352 6.23 -2.54 26.01
N PRO A 353 5.51 -3.67 26.16
CA PRO A 353 6.11 -4.87 26.73
C PRO A 353 7.42 -5.12 26.00
N ALA A 354 8.46 -5.49 26.76
CA ALA A 354 9.79 -5.74 26.18
C ALA A 354 9.62 -6.65 24.96
N ALA A 355 10.20 -6.24 23.82
CA ALA A 355 10.07 -7.00 22.59
C ALA A 355 10.58 -8.43 22.83
N VAL A 356 9.75 -9.42 22.54
CA VAL A 356 10.09 -10.84 22.67
C VAL A 356 10.24 -11.43 21.27
N CYS A 357 11.22 -12.31 21.08
CA CYS A 357 11.31 -13.06 19.84
C CYS A 357 10.16 -14.09 19.75
N PRO A 358 9.41 -14.14 18.63
CA PRO A 358 8.50 -15.25 18.38
C PRO A 358 9.24 -16.58 18.44
N ALA A 359 8.63 -17.60 19.08
CA ALA A 359 9.32 -18.87 19.38
C ALA A 359 9.82 -19.60 18.13
N ASP A 360 9.09 -19.52 17.03
CA ASP A 360 9.43 -20.07 15.71
C ASP A 360 10.56 -19.30 15.00
N GLN A 361 10.85 -18.07 15.44
CA GLN A 361 11.89 -17.21 14.87
C GLN A 361 13.21 -17.23 15.66
N VAL A 362 13.23 -17.88 16.84
CA VAL A 362 14.46 -18.04 17.64
C VAL A 362 15.50 -18.85 16.87
N ASP A 363 15.07 -19.89 16.17
CA ASP A 363 15.94 -20.78 15.39
C ASP A 363 15.14 -21.45 14.27
N PRO A 364 14.85 -20.73 13.17
CA PRO A 364 13.91 -21.17 12.14
C PRO A 364 14.44 -22.33 11.29
N ALA A 365 15.75 -22.60 11.31
CA ALA A 365 16.38 -23.67 10.53
C ALA A 365 17.31 -24.53 11.42
N PRO A 366 16.79 -25.23 12.45
CA PRO A 366 17.61 -25.85 13.50
C PRO A 366 18.53 -26.97 12.99
N ALA A 367 18.22 -27.56 11.83
CA ALA A 367 19.04 -28.58 11.17
C ALA A 367 20.13 -27.99 10.24
N GLY A 368 20.11 -26.69 9.98
CA GLY A 368 21.09 -26.01 9.14
C GLY A 368 22.46 -25.87 9.82
N SER A 369 23.49 -25.58 9.03
CA SER A 369 24.79 -25.19 9.59
C SER A 369 24.64 -23.92 10.44
N ILE A 370 25.65 -23.61 11.26
CA ILE A 370 25.60 -22.37 12.04
C ILE A 370 25.54 -21.12 11.15
N ALA A 371 26.16 -21.15 9.96
CA ALA A 371 26.11 -20.05 9.01
C ALA A 371 24.69 -19.89 8.45
N ARG A 372 24.04 -21.00 8.07
CA ARG A 372 22.63 -20.99 7.63
C ARG A 372 21.71 -20.40 8.70
N ARG A 373 21.87 -20.82 9.95
CA ARG A 373 21.00 -20.35 11.05
C ARG A 373 21.17 -18.85 11.32
N TRP A 374 22.39 -18.32 11.25
CA TRP A 374 22.63 -16.86 11.33
C TRP A 374 22.18 -16.09 10.08
N ASN A 375 22.24 -16.72 8.90
CA ASN A 375 21.67 -16.14 7.69
C ASN A 375 20.14 -15.96 7.81
N GLU A 376 19.42 -16.95 8.36
CA GLU A 376 17.99 -16.80 8.63
C GLU A 376 17.68 -15.68 9.63
N GLN A 377 18.53 -15.48 10.64
CA GLN A 377 18.42 -14.32 11.55
C GLN A 377 18.55 -12.99 10.79
N ASN A 378 19.49 -12.89 9.85
CA ASN A 378 19.66 -11.70 9.00
C ASN A 378 18.45 -11.47 8.09
N ILE A 379 17.99 -12.50 7.36
CA ILE A 379 16.80 -12.44 6.51
C ILE A 379 15.58 -12.03 7.33
N GLY A 380 15.38 -12.64 8.51
CA GLY A 380 14.30 -12.27 9.42
C GLY A 380 14.36 -10.80 9.84
N ALA A 381 15.55 -10.24 10.04
CA ALA A 381 15.71 -8.83 10.38
C ALA A 381 15.38 -7.90 9.21
N ILE A 382 15.73 -8.28 7.97
CA ILE A 382 15.32 -7.55 6.76
C ILE A 382 13.80 -7.48 6.67
N ARG A 383 13.11 -8.61 6.87
CA ARG A 383 11.64 -8.70 6.82
C ARG A 383 10.93 -7.75 7.79
N ARG A 384 11.62 -7.35 8.87
CA ARG A 384 11.11 -6.45 9.91
C ARG A 384 11.57 -5.00 9.76
N ASP A 385 12.41 -4.67 8.78
CA ASP A 385 12.92 -3.32 8.56
C ASP A 385 12.26 -2.65 7.35
N VAL A 386 12.40 -1.33 7.24
CA VAL A 386 11.97 -0.58 6.05
C VAL A 386 12.80 -1.04 4.85
N PRO A 387 12.18 -1.41 3.71
CA PRO A 387 12.89 -1.90 2.52
C PRO A 387 13.91 -0.89 2.01
N ARG A 388 15.19 -1.20 2.24
CA ARG A 388 16.36 -0.43 1.80
C ARG A 388 17.33 -1.38 1.12
N PRO A 389 17.12 -1.75 -0.17
CA PRO A 389 17.85 -2.86 -0.79
C PRO A 389 19.37 -2.71 -0.74
N GLY A 390 19.90 -1.48 -0.90
CA GLY A 390 21.33 -1.22 -0.72
C GLY A 390 21.82 -1.57 0.69
N VAL A 391 21.15 -1.05 1.73
CA VAL A 391 21.48 -1.33 3.13
C VAL A 391 21.41 -2.83 3.42
N HIS A 392 20.37 -3.51 2.92
CA HIS A 392 20.19 -4.94 3.16
C HIS A 392 21.23 -5.79 2.43
N ALA A 393 21.59 -5.46 1.18
CA ALA A 393 22.68 -6.11 0.46
C ALA A 393 24.02 -5.96 1.21
N ARG A 394 24.30 -4.76 1.72
CA ARG A 394 25.49 -4.48 2.54
C ARG A 394 25.50 -5.24 3.86
N ASN A 395 24.34 -5.40 4.50
CA ASN A 395 24.22 -6.17 5.73
C ASN A 395 24.41 -7.67 5.47
N LEU A 396 23.86 -8.19 4.38
CA LEU A 396 24.08 -9.58 3.94
C LEU A 396 25.56 -9.84 3.69
N TYR A 397 26.23 -8.98 2.91
CA TYR A 397 27.67 -9.11 2.63
C TYR A 397 28.52 -9.09 3.89
N HIS A 398 28.40 -8.07 4.74
CA HIS A 398 29.29 -7.95 5.90
C HIS A 398 29.07 -9.03 6.96
N VAL A 399 27.84 -9.54 7.10
CA VAL A 399 27.58 -10.71 7.95
C VAL A 399 28.20 -11.96 7.32
N SER A 400 28.06 -12.17 6.01
CA SER A 400 28.74 -13.27 5.31
C SER A 400 30.26 -13.22 5.46
N ALA A 401 30.87 -12.04 5.29
CA ALA A 401 32.30 -11.84 5.48
C ALA A 401 32.74 -12.12 6.93
N ALA A 402 31.94 -11.72 7.93
CA ALA A 402 32.23 -12.03 9.32
C ALA A 402 32.19 -13.54 9.62
N MET A 403 31.23 -14.26 9.03
CA MET A 403 31.17 -15.72 9.15
C MET A 403 32.34 -16.39 8.42
N TRP A 404 32.72 -15.87 7.24
CA TRP A 404 33.88 -16.34 6.48
C TRP A 404 35.18 -16.14 7.24
N ASP A 405 35.46 -14.94 7.74
CA ASP A 405 36.70 -14.61 8.46
C ASP A 405 36.84 -15.41 9.76
N ALA A 406 35.73 -15.66 10.46
CA ALA A 406 35.71 -16.55 11.61
C ALA A 406 35.96 -18.03 11.26
N TRP A 407 35.48 -18.48 10.10
CA TRP A 407 35.69 -19.85 9.62
C TRP A 407 37.12 -20.09 9.11
N SER A 408 37.63 -19.13 8.32
CA SER A 408 38.94 -19.16 7.66
C SER A 408 40.09 -19.07 8.68
N ALA A 409 39.85 -18.46 9.84
CA ALA A 409 40.81 -18.43 10.93
C ALA A 409 41.28 -19.83 11.38
N TYR A 410 40.44 -20.86 11.21
CA TYR A 410 40.78 -22.26 11.52
C TYR A 410 41.06 -23.10 10.26
N ASP A 411 41.06 -22.49 9.09
CA ASP A 411 41.43 -23.16 7.85
C ASP A 411 42.94 -23.05 7.59
N ALA A 412 43.52 -24.03 6.90
CA ALA A 412 44.94 -24.05 6.60
C ALA A 412 45.30 -23.16 5.39
N THR A 413 44.36 -22.94 4.48
CA THR A 413 44.60 -22.33 3.17
C THR A 413 43.85 -21.01 3.04
N ALA A 414 42.55 -21.00 3.32
CA ALA A 414 41.68 -19.87 3.05
C ALA A 414 42.10 -18.60 3.80
N SER A 415 42.04 -17.42 3.17
CA SER A 415 42.35 -16.13 3.82
C SER A 415 41.07 -15.37 4.19
N GLY A 416 41.11 -14.55 5.23
CA GLY A 416 40.00 -13.65 5.56
C GLY A 416 39.95 -12.43 4.64
N VAL A 417 38.77 -11.82 4.54
CA VAL A 417 38.50 -10.60 3.76
C VAL A 417 38.96 -9.36 4.51
N PHE A 418 38.57 -9.23 5.79
CA PHE A 418 38.92 -8.08 6.63
C PHE A 418 39.88 -8.47 7.75
N PHE A 419 39.81 -9.72 8.20
CA PHE A 419 40.54 -10.22 9.35
C PHE A 419 41.26 -11.53 9.01
N THR A 420 42.58 -11.54 9.15
CA THR A 420 43.40 -12.74 8.95
C THR A 420 44.19 -13.05 10.24
N GLU A 421 43.79 -14.11 10.93
CA GLU A 421 44.51 -14.71 12.06
C GLU A 421 44.43 -16.24 11.92
N ARG A 422 45.51 -16.97 12.22
CA ARG A 422 45.48 -18.44 12.24
C ARG A 422 45.34 -18.94 13.66
N ALA A 423 44.30 -19.73 13.90
CA ALA A 423 43.97 -20.31 15.19
C ALA A 423 43.96 -21.84 15.13
N THR A 424 44.24 -22.47 16.27
CA THR A 424 44.15 -23.92 16.43
C THR A 424 43.17 -24.26 17.55
N ALA A 425 42.48 -25.38 17.41
CA ALA A 425 41.54 -25.88 18.40
C ALA A 425 41.58 -27.41 18.43
N THR A 426 41.30 -28.01 19.58
CA THR A 426 41.14 -29.46 19.72
C THR A 426 39.90 -29.97 19.00
N ASP A 427 38.83 -29.17 18.98
CA ASP A 427 37.62 -29.38 18.18
C ASP A 427 37.39 -28.15 17.30
N VAL A 428 37.85 -28.25 16.04
CA VAL A 428 37.72 -27.18 15.06
C VAL A 428 36.27 -26.92 14.67
N ALA A 429 35.42 -27.95 14.66
CA ALA A 429 34.02 -27.79 14.30
C ALA A 429 33.28 -26.96 15.36
N ALA A 430 33.44 -27.30 16.64
CA ALA A 430 32.88 -26.51 17.75
C ALA A 430 33.47 -25.09 17.80
N ALA A 431 34.78 -24.94 17.58
CA ALA A 431 35.43 -23.64 17.56
C ALA A 431 34.90 -22.73 16.44
N ARG A 432 34.71 -23.26 15.23
CA ARG A 432 34.08 -22.53 14.12
C ARG A 432 32.65 -22.13 14.47
N GLN A 433 31.87 -23.02 15.10
CA GLN A 433 30.50 -22.69 15.51
C GLN A 433 30.42 -21.53 16.50
N GLU A 434 31.28 -21.54 17.52
CA GLU A 434 31.32 -20.47 18.53
C GLU A 434 31.84 -19.16 17.90
N ALA A 435 32.96 -19.19 17.18
CA ALA A 435 33.54 -17.99 16.57
C ALA A 435 32.59 -17.30 15.57
N ILE A 436 31.96 -18.09 14.68
CA ILE A 436 30.96 -17.59 13.71
C ILE A 436 29.79 -16.95 14.45
N SER A 437 29.34 -17.56 15.56
CA SER A 437 28.18 -17.06 16.29
C SER A 437 28.42 -15.70 16.93
N TYR A 438 29.56 -15.51 17.58
CA TYR A 438 29.92 -14.20 18.11
C TYR A 438 30.14 -13.17 16.99
N ALA A 439 30.78 -13.56 15.88
CA ALA A 439 31.01 -12.66 14.75
C ALA A 439 29.70 -12.16 14.12
N ALA A 440 28.80 -13.09 13.76
CA ALA A 440 27.51 -12.78 13.16
C ALA A 440 26.60 -12.00 14.13
N TYR A 441 26.54 -12.41 15.40
CA TYR A 441 25.75 -11.73 16.42
C TYR A 441 26.12 -10.25 16.55
N ARG A 442 27.42 -9.95 16.69
CA ARG A 442 27.91 -8.58 16.85
C ARG A 442 27.63 -7.71 15.62
N MET A 443 27.82 -8.28 14.42
CA MET A 443 27.48 -7.59 13.18
C MET A 443 25.98 -7.29 13.09
N LEU A 444 25.12 -8.27 13.38
CA LEU A 444 23.67 -8.09 13.29
C LEU A 444 23.14 -7.09 14.31
N VAL A 445 23.67 -7.09 15.53
CA VAL A 445 23.34 -6.06 16.53
C VAL A 445 23.69 -4.68 16.00
N GLN A 446 24.92 -4.49 15.51
CA GLN A 446 25.37 -3.21 14.95
C GLN A 446 24.48 -2.73 13.80
N ARG A 447 24.09 -3.62 12.87
CA ARG A 447 23.35 -3.22 11.66
C ARG A 447 21.86 -2.94 11.89
N TYR A 448 21.23 -3.54 12.90
CA TYR A 448 19.77 -3.45 13.10
C TYR A 448 19.34 -2.78 14.40
N GLU A 449 20.27 -2.27 15.23
CA GLU A 449 19.93 -1.59 16.49
C GLU A 449 18.93 -0.44 16.28
N HIS A 450 19.08 0.33 15.20
CA HIS A 450 18.23 1.48 14.87
C HIS A 450 17.18 1.20 13.77
N ALA A 451 17.01 -0.07 13.38
CA ALA A 451 15.98 -0.47 12.42
C ALA A 451 14.58 -0.37 13.05
N VAL A 452 13.53 -0.21 12.24
CA VAL A 452 12.14 -0.10 12.75
C VAL A 452 11.74 -1.36 13.54
N GLY A 453 12.07 -2.54 13.04
CA GLY A 453 11.92 -3.82 13.75
C GLY A 453 13.10 -4.22 14.64
N GLY A 454 14.02 -3.29 14.92
CA GLY A 454 15.26 -3.51 15.66
C GLY A 454 15.06 -4.19 17.02
N PRO A 455 14.15 -3.72 17.88
CA PRO A 455 13.91 -4.35 19.19
C PRO A 455 13.57 -5.84 19.13
N VAL A 456 12.71 -6.25 18.18
CA VAL A 456 12.35 -7.67 17.99
C VAL A 456 13.53 -8.46 17.43
N SER A 457 14.26 -7.89 16.45
CA SER A 457 15.47 -8.51 15.92
C SER A 457 16.53 -8.73 17.00
N MET A 458 16.78 -7.74 17.87
CA MET A 458 17.71 -7.87 19.00
C MET A 458 17.29 -8.97 19.97
N ALA A 459 15.99 -9.07 20.27
CA ALA A 459 15.45 -10.14 21.11
C ALA A 459 15.68 -11.51 20.47
N CYS A 460 15.48 -11.66 19.15
CA CYS A 460 15.75 -12.91 18.44
C CYS A 460 17.22 -13.28 18.44
N PHE A 461 18.12 -12.32 18.18
CA PHE A 461 19.56 -12.58 18.18
C PHE A 461 20.07 -13.03 19.56
N ARG A 462 19.59 -12.39 20.64
CA ARG A 462 19.93 -12.78 22.02
C ARG A 462 19.34 -14.14 22.41
N ALA A 463 18.09 -14.39 22.04
CA ALA A 463 17.43 -15.68 22.26
C ALA A 463 18.17 -16.80 21.51
N PHE A 464 18.65 -16.54 20.30
CA PHE A 464 19.42 -17.49 19.52
C PHE A 464 20.80 -17.77 20.14
N MET A 465 21.53 -16.74 20.60
CA MET A 465 22.78 -16.94 21.38
C MET A 465 22.55 -17.83 22.61
N THR A 466 21.48 -17.56 23.36
CA THR A 466 21.11 -18.35 24.54
C THR A 466 20.75 -19.79 24.16
N ARG A 467 20.02 -19.99 23.04
CA ARG A 467 19.67 -21.31 22.50
C ARG A 467 20.90 -22.14 22.14
N LEU A 468 21.98 -21.49 21.70
CA LEU A 468 23.28 -22.11 21.41
C LEU A 468 24.14 -22.35 22.67
N GLY A 469 23.73 -21.85 23.83
CA GLY A 469 24.49 -21.95 25.08
C GLY A 469 25.61 -20.91 25.22
N TYR A 470 25.55 -19.82 24.45
CA TYR A 470 26.54 -18.74 24.49
C TYR A 470 26.01 -17.52 25.25
N ASP A 471 26.92 -16.80 25.91
CA ASP A 471 26.61 -15.52 26.58
C ASP A 471 26.59 -14.38 25.54
N PRO A 472 25.42 -13.77 25.24
CA PRO A 472 25.36 -12.64 24.30
C PRO A 472 26.12 -11.41 24.81
N ASP A 473 26.38 -11.27 26.10
CA ASP A 473 27.04 -10.09 26.66
C ASP A 473 28.58 -10.23 26.71
N ASP A 474 29.14 -11.40 26.39
CA ASP A 474 30.59 -11.60 26.37
C ASP A 474 31.27 -10.90 25.17
N ARG A 475 31.97 -9.79 25.47
CA ARG A 475 32.71 -8.96 24.51
C ARG A 475 34.22 -9.22 24.54
N THR A 476 34.67 -10.28 25.19
CA THR A 476 36.10 -10.61 25.29
C THR A 476 36.69 -10.75 23.90
N ALA A 477 37.69 -9.93 23.56
CA ALA A 477 38.38 -9.94 22.26
C ALA A 477 39.88 -10.26 22.40
N THR A 478 40.35 -10.55 23.61
CA THR A 478 41.75 -10.90 23.90
C THR A 478 41.90 -12.41 24.08
N GLY A 479 43.04 -12.97 23.63
CA GLY A 479 43.35 -14.40 23.75
C GLY A 479 42.87 -15.24 22.57
N ALA A 480 43.08 -16.56 22.66
CA ALA A 480 42.91 -17.50 21.55
C ALA A 480 41.58 -18.28 21.57
N THR A 481 40.66 -17.96 22.49
CA THR A 481 39.36 -18.64 22.54
C THR A 481 38.51 -18.33 21.30
N PRO A 482 37.66 -19.25 20.82
CA PRO A 482 36.84 -18.99 19.64
C PRO A 482 35.91 -17.78 19.77
N ARG A 483 35.30 -17.58 20.95
CA ARG A 483 34.54 -16.36 21.27
C ARG A 483 35.36 -15.07 21.05
N ALA A 484 36.64 -15.09 21.44
CA ALA A 484 37.51 -13.93 21.32
C ALA A 484 37.90 -13.64 19.87
N ILE A 485 38.11 -14.68 19.08
CA ILE A 485 38.33 -14.57 17.63
C ILE A 485 37.06 -14.00 16.97
N GLY A 486 35.87 -14.54 17.27
CA GLY A 486 34.61 -14.04 16.72
C GLY A 486 34.34 -12.57 17.04
N ASN A 487 34.58 -12.15 18.29
CA ASN A 487 34.49 -10.74 18.68
C ASN A 487 35.54 -9.86 17.96
N ARG A 488 36.79 -10.33 17.78
CA ARG A 488 37.82 -9.59 17.00
C ARG A 488 37.43 -9.41 15.54
N VAL A 489 36.92 -10.47 14.90
CA VAL A 489 36.43 -10.42 13.51
C VAL A 489 35.37 -9.34 13.37
N ALA A 490 34.32 -9.38 14.19
CA ALA A 490 33.26 -8.38 14.13
C ALA A 490 33.77 -6.96 14.38
N ASN A 491 34.59 -6.75 15.42
CA ASN A 491 35.16 -5.43 15.72
C ASN A 491 35.99 -4.88 14.54
N THR A 492 36.75 -5.75 13.87
CA THR A 492 37.57 -5.37 12.71
C THR A 492 36.70 -4.92 11.54
N ILE A 493 35.66 -5.69 11.22
CA ILE A 493 34.73 -5.37 10.12
C ILE A 493 33.91 -4.12 10.43
N ILE A 494 33.39 -3.97 11.65
CA ILE A 494 32.65 -2.78 12.07
C ILE A 494 33.55 -1.54 11.91
N ALA A 495 34.78 -1.58 12.43
CA ALA A 495 35.72 -0.47 12.32
C ALA A 495 36.04 -0.12 10.86
N ALA A 496 36.27 -1.12 10.00
CA ALA A 496 36.56 -0.93 8.59
C ALA A 496 35.38 -0.33 7.80
N THR A 497 34.14 -0.66 8.19
CA THR A 497 32.94 -0.36 7.40
C THR A 497 32.17 0.87 7.85
N LEU A 498 32.56 1.53 8.96
CA LEU A 498 31.95 2.81 9.36
C LEU A 498 32.25 3.94 8.36
N GLY A 499 33.39 3.88 7.67
CA GLY A 499 33.85 4.86 6.69
C GLY A 499 33.65 4.45 5.23
N ASP A 500 32.88 3.40 4.95
CA ASP A 500 32.77 2.81 3.61
C ASP A 500 31.91 3.60 2.61
N GLY A 501 31.39 4.76 3.01
CA GLY A 501 30.53 5.62 2.20
C GLY A 501 29.02 5.44 2.42
N ALA A 502 28.59 4.41 3.16
CA ALA A 502 27.17 4.15 3.41
C ALA A 502 26.52 5.14 4.39
N ASN A 503 27.31 5.86 5.19
CA ASN A 503 26.86 6.78 6.25
C ASN A 503 26.00 6.11 7.34
N GLU A 504 26.42 4.91 7.79
CA GLU A 504 25.68 4.13 8.81
C GLU A 504 25.41 4.90 10.10
N ALA A 505 26.39 5.67 10.59
CA ALA A 505 26.26 6.42 11.85
C ALA A 505 25.13 7.45 11.85
N SER A 506 24.67 7.88 10.67
CA SER A 506 23.53 8.79 10.49
C SER A 506 22.31 8.07 9.89
N ASN A 507 22.16 6.77 10.16
CA ASN A 507 21.09 5.93 9.60
C ASN A 507 21.00 5.99 8.07
N TYR A 508 22.16 5.97 7.40
CA TYR A 508 22.28 5.94 5.94
C TYR A 508 21.69 7.19 5.25
N ALA A 509 21.62 8.31 5.95
CA ALA A 509 21.14 9.57 5.39
C ALA A 509 21.98 10.00 4.16
N ASP A 510 21.32 10.61 3.18
CA ASP A 510 21.98 11.11 1.97
C ASP A 510 23.01 12.21 2.29
N THR A 511 24.26 11.97 1.92
CA THR A 511 25.36 12.93 2.05
C THR A 511 25.62 13.70 0.74
N THR A 512 25.01 13.30 -0.37
CA THR A 512 25.23 13.85 -1.71
C THR A 512 24.27 15.00 -2.05
N ARG A 513 23.24 15.21 -1.23
CA ARG A 513 22.22 16.27 -1.38
C ARG A 513 21.54 16.23 -2.75
N TYR A 514 20.97 15.07 -3.09
CA TYR A 514 20.17 14.96 -4.30
C TYR A 514 19.03 16.00 -4.30
N VAL A 515 18.84 16.67 -5.44
CA VAL A 515 17.74 17.61 -5.67
C VAL A 515 16.97 17.10 -6.90
N PRO A 516 15.66 16.84 -6.78
CA PRO A 516 14.85 16.42 -7.91
C PRO A 516 14.74 17.53 -8.95
N VAL A 517 14.77 17.17 -10.24
CA VAL A 517 14.59 18.11 -11.36
C VAL A 517 13.10 18.43 -11.55
N ASN A 518 12.25 17.41 -11.38
CA ASN A 518 10.81 17.52 -11.59
C ASN A 518 10.05 17.76 -10.28
N PRO A 519 8.98 18.57 -10.29
CA PRO A 519 8.10 18.70 -9.13
C PRO A 519 7.38 17.38 -8.84
N PRO A 520 7.03 17.07 -7.58
CA PRO A 520 6.41 15.78 -7.24
C PRO A 520 5.08 15.54 -7.96
N LEU A 521 4.85 14.30 -8.41
CA LEU A 521 3.59 13.86 -8.99
C LEU A 521 2.59 13.53 -7.88
N ASN A 522 1.51 14.30 -7.76
CA ASN A 522 0.36 13.83 -6.99
C ASN A 522 -0.32 12.69 -7.77
N VAL A 523 -0.15 11.45 -7.30
CA VAL A 523 -0.62 10.24 -8.02
C VAL A 523 -2.14 10.26 -8.20
N GLU A 524 -2.83 10.86 -7.22
CA GLU A 524 -4.27 11.03 -7.22
C GLU A 524 -4.76 12.03 -8.26
N GLN A 525 -3.91 12.77 -8.97
CA GLN A 525 -4.30 13.74 -10.01
C GLN A 525 -4.04 13.21 -11.43
N PRO A 526 -4.88 13.54 -12.43
CA PRO A 526 -4.66 13.09 -13.79
C PRO A 526 -3.47 13.82 -14.41
N GLY A 527 -2.73 13.12 -15.26
CA GLY A 527 -1.57 13.68 -15.94
C GLY A 527 -0.37 13.90 -15.00
N VAL A 528 0.53 14.77 -15.44
CA VAL A 528 1.84 15.04 -14.85
C VAL A 528 2.31 16.44 -15.26
N THR A 529 3.16 17.05 -14.42
CA THR A 529 3.93 18.26 -14.76
C THR A 529 5.40 17.92 -14.71
N LEU A 530 6.12 18.12 -15.80
CA LEU A 530 7.54 17.80 -15.94
C LEU A 530 8.31 19.02 -16.45
N VAL A 531 9.45 19.30 -15.81
CA VAL A 531 10.46 20.25 -16.29
C VAL A 531 11.37 19.55 -17.32
N ASP A 532 11.75 18.31 -17.04
CA ASP A 532 12.60 17.49 -17.90
C ASP A 532 12.06 16.05 -17.94
N PRO A 533 11.49 15.58 -19.07
CA PRO A 533 10.87 14.26 -19.14
C PRO A 533 11.84 13.07 -19.12
N ASP A 534 13.15 13.30 -19.23
CA ASP A 534 14.16 12.24 -19.11
C ASP A 534 14.52 11.95 -17.64
N HIS A 535 14.17 12.85 -16.72
CA HIS A 535 14.60 12.79 -15.32
C HIS A 535 13.49 12.32 -14.38
N TRP A 536 13.85 11.60 -13.32
CA TRP A 536 12.93 11.03 -12.36
C TRP A 536 12.10 12.10 -11.63
N GLN A 537 10.89 11.70 -11.28
CA GLN A 537 9.93 12.50 -10.56
C GLN A 537 9.51 11.77 -9.29
N GLU A 538 9.64 12.46 -8.15
CA GLU A 538 9.16 11.95 -6.86
C GLU A 538 7.63 11.83 -6.87
N LEU A 539 7.08 10.82 -6.20
CA LEU A 539 5.63 10.70 -6.04
C LEU A 539 5.19 11.34 -4.72
N ASN A 540 4.03 12.01 -4.74
CA ASN A 540 3.31 12.47 -3.56
C ASN A 540 2.12 11.54 -3.30
N LEU A 541 2.18 10.78 -2.21
CA LEU A 541 1.20 9.75 -1.86
C LEU A 541 0.33 10.20 -0.68
N ALA A 542 -0.99 10.04 -0.80
CA ALA A 542 -1.95 10.37 0.26
C ALA A 542 -1.81 9.47 1.50
N ALA A 543 -1.28 8.26 1.30
CA ALA A 543 -0.93 7.31 2.35
C ALA A 543 0.31 6.53 1.89
N ALA A 544 1.19 6.16 2.82
CA ALA A 544 2.42 5.44 2.52
C ALA A 544 2.58 4.24 3.45
N GLU A 545 2.86 3.08 2.85
CA GLU A 545 3.09 1.82 3.55
C GLU A 545 4.08 1.03 2.72
N THR A 546 5.13 0.51 3.35
CA THR A 546 6.15 -0.26 2.66
C THR A 546 5.61 -1.61 2.18
N GLN A 547 6.37 -2.27 1.31
CA GLN A 547 6.01 -3.59 0.75
C GLN A 547 5.74 -4.64 1.84
N ASN A 548 6.47 -4.59 2.96
CA ASN A 548 6.30 -5.46 4.13
C ASN A 548 5.34 -4.92 5.21
N GLY A 549 4.54 -3.90 4.90
CA GLY A 549 3.45 -3.46 5.77
C GLY A 549 3.80 -2.42 6.84
N ILE A 550 4.96 -1.78 6.76
CA ILE A 550 5.37 -0.74 7.70
C ILE A 550 4.77 0.59 7.23
N ILE A 551 3.92 1.20 8.06
CA ILE A 551 3.36 2.52 7.80
C ILE A 551 4.47 3.56 7.86
N THR A 552 4.57 4.39 6.82
CA THR A 552 5.52 5.50 6.74
C THR A 552 4.77 6.82 6.59
N PRO A 553 5.42 7.97 6.85
CA PRO A 553 4.77 9.26 6.65
C PRO A 553 4.27 9.42 5.21
N ALA A 554 3.00 9.78 5.06
CA ALA A 554 2.42 10.17 3.78
C ALA A 554 3.10 11.45 3.24
N GLY A 555 3.02 11.67 1.94
CA GLY A 555 3.58 12.83 1.28
C GLY A 555 4.58 12.48 0.18
N VAL A 556 5.54 13.39 -0.03
CA VAL A 556 6.55 13.29 -1.10
C VAL A 556 7.58 12.22 -0.74
N GLN A 557 7.77 11.27 -1.64
CA GLN A 557 8.83 10.28 -1.58
C GLN A 557 10.21 10.96 -1.61
N SER A 558 11.17 10.43 -0.85
CA SER A 558 12.58 10.85 -0.94
C SER A 558 13.42 9.76 -1.61
N TYR A 559 14.45 10.15 -2.36
CA TYR A 559 15.37 9.20 -3.01
C TYR A 559 16.07 8.30 -1.98
N ILE A 560 15.64 7.04 -1.89
CA ILE A 560 16.27 6.02 -1.05
C ILE A 560 17.65 5.65 -1.62
N GLY A 561 18.70 5.91 -0.84
CA GLY A 561 20.06 5.48 -1.14
C GLY A 561 20.79 6.35 -2.18
N SER A 562 20.44 7.62 -2.36
CA SER A 562 21.16 8.50 -3.31
C SER A 562 22.66 8.61 -3.06
N ASN A 563 23.15 8.35 -1.84
CA ASN A 563 24.56 8.30 -1.48
C ASN A 563 25.27 6.98 -1.82
N TRP A 564 24.57 5.96 -2.30
CA TRP A 564 25.14 4.63 -2.52
C TRP A 564 26.27 4.59 -3.57
N VAL A 565 26.36 5.62 -4.41
CA VAL A 565 27.48 5.85 -5.34
C VAL A 565 28.86 5.91 -4.65
N ASN A 566 28.88 6.28 -3.36
CA ASN A 566 30.10 6.38 -2.58
C ASN A 566 30.44 5.10 -1.80
N VAL A 567 29.57 4.08 -1.84
CA VAL A 567 29.77 2.85 -1.08
C VAL A 567 30.89 2.01 -1.68
N THR A 568 31.80 1.56 -0.83
CA THR A 568 32.94 0.73 -1.22
C THR A 568 32.45 -0.65 -1.68
N PRO A 569 32.79 -1.10 -2.90
CA PRO A 569 32.42 -2.42 -3.39
C PRO A 569 33.31 -3.53 -2.78
N PHE A 570 32.90 -4.78 -2.96
CA PHE A 570 33.62 -5.99 -2.64
C PHE A 570 34.69 -6.32 -3.70
N ALA A 571 34.30 -6.46 -4.97
CA ALA A 571 35.16 -6.96 -6.04
C ALA A 571 35.46 -5.91 -7.12
N MET A 572 34.52 -4.99 -7.37
CA MET A 572 34.62 -4.09 -8.52
C MET A 572 35.69 -3.01 -8.37
N THR A 573 36.31 -2.65 -9.50
CA THR A 573 37.24 -1.51 -9.59
C THR A 573 36.84 -0.60 -10.75
N ARG A 574 37.17 0.70 -10.67
CA ARG A 574 36.87 1.66 -11.73
C ARG A 574 37.97 1.65 -12.79
N ALA A 575 37.59 1.69 -14.06
CA ALA A 575 38.54 1.80 -15.16
C ALA A 575 39.34 3.12 -15.15
N ALA A 576 38.74 4.20 -14.65
CA ALA A 576 39.37 5.50 -14.46
C ALA A 576 38.66 6.30 -13.34
N ALA A 577 39.32 7.35 -12.83
CA ALA A 577 38.70 8.25 -11.86
C ALA A 577 37.41 8.89 -12.44
N GLY A 578 36.30 8.75 -11.73
CA GLY A 578 34.98 9.27 -12.14
C GLY A 578 34.20 8.41 -13.14
N ALA A 579 34.78 7.32 -13.66
CA ALA A 579 34.05 6.35 -14.49
C ALA A 579 33.18 5.44 -13.62
N LEU A 580 31.99 5.06 -14.09
CA LEU A 580 31.12 4.09 -13.42
C LEU A 580 31.80 2.71 -13.36
N TYR A 581 31.43 1.87 -12.38
CA TYR A 581 31.97 0.50 -12.26
C TYR A 581 31.58 -0.36 -13.47
N HIS A 582 30.28 -0.42 -13.76
CA HIS A 582 29.74 -1.06 -14.96
C HIS A 582 28.72 -0.14 -15.60
N ASP A 583 29.17 0.60 -16.62
CA ASP A 583 28.36 1.53 -17.40
C ASP A 583 27.63 0.79 -18.54
N PRO A 584 26.29 0.67 -18.50
CA PRO A 584 25.51 0.06 -19.58
C PRO A 584 25.24 1.04 -20.75
N GLY A 585 25.72 2.29 -20.66
CA GLY A 585 25.33 3.40 -21.52
C GLY A 585 24.15 4.20 -20.95
N PRO A 586 23.86 5.37 -21.55
CA PRO A 586 22.72 6.18 -21.14
C PRO A 586 21.39 5.44 -21.35
N PRO A 587 20.37 5.71 -20.50
CA PRO A 587 19.02 5.22 -20.75
C PRO A 587 18.46 5.84 -22.02
N PRO A 588 17.39 5.24 -22.55
CA PRO A 588 16.52 5.91 -23.48
C PRO A 588 16.08 7.30 -23.06
N THR A 589 15.99 8.19 -24.04
CA THR A 589 15.32 9.49 -23.91
C THR A 589 13.84 9.37 -24.29
N TRP A 590 12.99 10.26 -23.77
CA TRP A 590 11.54 10.21 -23.96
C TRP A 590 11.11 10.39 -25.42
N ASN A 591 11.91 11.09 -26.24
CA ASN A 591 11.56 11.48 -27.60
C ASN A 591 12.16 10.58 -28.69
N GLN A 592 12.95 9.56 -28.32
CA GLN A 592 13.49 8.62 -29.29
C GLN A 592 12.39 7.66 -29.81
N PRO A 593 12.47 7.20 -31.07
CA PRO A 593 11.41 6.39 -31.69
C PRO A 593 11.04 5.14 -30.90
N GLU A 594 12.03 4.43 -30.34
CA GLU A 594 11.86 3.17 -29.62
C GLU A 594 11.09 3.33 -28.30
N MET A 595 11.02 4.54 -27.74
CA MET A 595 10.26 4.82 -26.51
C MET A 595 8.79 4.44 -26.68
N GLN A 596 8.21 4.72 -27.85
CA GLN A 596 6.83 4.39 -28.15
C GLN A 596 6.60 2.87 -28.18
N ASP A 597 7.58 2.09 -28.62
CA ASP A 597 7.49 0.64 -28.70
C ASP A 597 7.51 0.00 -27.31
N TRP A 598 8.41 0.47 -26.43
CA TRP A 598 8.46 0.00 -25.05
C TRP A 598 7.22 0.37 -24.23
N ILE A 599 6.64 1.55 -24.48
CA ILE A 599 5.39 1.94 -23.82
C ILE A 599 4.20 1.10 -24.33
N ARG A 600 4.17 0.72 -25.62
CA ARG A 600 3.18 -0.25 -26.12
C ARG A 600 3.33 -1.61 -25.45
N ASP A 601 4.54 -2.15 -25.33
CA ASP A 601 4.80 -3.42 -24.63
C ASP A 601 4.35 -3.35 -23.15
N LEU A 602 4.70 -2.27 -22.45
CA LEU A 602 4.29 -2.04 -21.06
C LEU A 602 2.77 -2.04 -20.89
N LEU A 603 2.05 -1.27 -21.72
CA LEU A 603 0.59 -1.18 -21.62
C LEU A 603 -0.11 -2.46 -22.10
N ALA A 604 0.47 -3.19 -23.05
CA ALA A 604 0.00 -4.52 -23.42
C ALA A 604 0.14 -5.52 -22.26
N ARG A 605 1.25 -5.48 -21.52
CA ARG A 605 1.45 -6.30 -20.30
C ARG A 605 0.48 -5.92 -19.19
N SER A 606 0.20 -4.62 -19.03
CA SER A 606 -0.81 -4.15 -18.09
C SER A 606 -2.22 -4.66 -18.44
N SER A 607 -2.56 -4.71 -19.73
CA SER A 607 -3.83 -5.32 -20.20
C SER A 607 -3.87 -6.84 -19.97
N ALA A 608 -2.72 -7.52 -20.06
CA ALA A 608 -2.58 -8.96 -19.85
C ALA A 608 -2.75 -9.40 -18.38
N LEU A 609 -2.87 -8.47 -17.43
CA LEU A 609 -3.23 -8.75 -16.03
C LEU A 609 -4.70 -9.19 -15.88
N ASP A 610 -5.49 -9.12 -16.96
CA ASP A 610 -6.90 -9.44 -16.95
C ASP A 610 -7.14 -10.93 -16.61
N HIS A 611 -7.62 -11.15 -15.38
CA HIS A 611 -7.97 -12.48 -14.89
C HIS A 611 -9.20 -13.10 -15.57
N THR A 612 -9.96 -12.31 -16.32
CA THR A 612 -11.20 -12.74 -16.98
C THR A 612 -11.03 -13.04 -18.47
N SER A 613 -9.85 -12.80 -19.05
CA SER A 613 -9.65 -12.92 -20.51
C SER A 613 -9.84 -14.34 -21.05
N GLY A 614 -9.63 -15.36 -20.21
CA GLY A 614 -9.59 -16.77 -20.63
C GLY A 614 -8.33 -17.15 -21.40
N ASP A 615 -7.38 -16.21 -21.58
CA ASP A 615 -6.10 -16.49 -22.23
C ASP A 615 -5.28 -17.45 -21.38
N MET A 616 -4.79 -18.53 -21.99
CA MET A 616 -3.93 -19.51 -21.34
C MET A 616 -2.48 -19.38 -21.83
N VAL A 617 -1.52 -19.70 -20.98
CA VAL A 617 -0.09 -19.69 -21.28
C VAL A 617 0.60 -20.90 -20.64
N ASP A 618 1.46 -21.58 -21.40
CA ASP A 618 2.37 -22.59 -20.85
C ASP A 618 3.58 -21.88 -20.24
N ILE A 619 3.73 -22.00 -18.93
CA ILE A 619 4.82 -21.40 -18.14
C ILE A 619 5.83 -22.45 -17.67
N SER A 620 5.80 -23.66 -18.25
CA SER A 620 6.80 -24.69 -17.97
C SER A 620 8.18 -24.27 -18.52
N PRO A 621 9.28 -24.82 -17.98
CA PRO A 621 10.60 -24.59 -18.56
C PRO A 621 10.73 -25.10 -20.00
N GLY A 622 9.79 -25.95 -20.46
CA GLY A 622 9.69 -26.41 -21.84
C GLY A 622 9.26 -25.34 -22.84
N ALA A 623 8.54 -24.32 -22.38
CA ALA A 623 7.93 -23.27 -23.22
C ALA A 623 8.34 -21.84 -22.83
N TYR A 624 8.87 -21.63 -21.61
CA TYR A 624 9.18 -20.31 -21.07
C TYR A 624 10.61 -20.23 -20.54
N GLY A 625 11.30 -19.11 -20.78
CA GLY A 625 12.70 -18.90 -20.41
C GLY A 625 13.68 -19.24 -21.53
N ASN A 626 14.94 -19.49 -21.16
CA ASN A 626 16.07 -19.69 -22.07
C ASN A 626 16.34 -18.46 -22.98
N ASN A 627 16.29 -17.26 -22.40
CA ASN A 627 16.57 -16.03 -23.14
C ASN A 627 18.09 -15.82 -23.28
N THR A 628 18.47 -15.12 -24.34
CA THR A 628 19.80 -14.50 -24.42
C THR A 628 19.95 -13.44 -23.30
N LEU A 629 21.17 -13.24 -22.80
CA LEU A 629 21.42 -12.22 -21.79
C LEU A 629 21.01 -10.83 -22.29
N GLY A 630 20.14 -10.16 -21.54
CA GLY A 630 19.62 -8.84 -21.91
C GLY A 630 18.56 -8.90 -23.02
N SER A 631 17.82 -10.00 -23.14
CA SER A 631 16.69 -10.15 -24.05
C SER A 631 15.52 -10.92 -23.41
N ASN A 632 14.42 -11.05 -24.16
CA ASN A 632 13.25 -11.89 -23.85
C ASN A 632 12.89 -12.74 -25.09
N ASP A 633 13.90 -13.33 -25.76
CA ASP A 633 13.79 -14.06 -27.04
C ASP A 633 13.71 -15.58 -26.88
N GLY A 634 13.66 -16.07 -25.64
CA GLY A 634 13.69 -17.49 -25.34
C GLY A 634 12.38 -18.22 -25.64
N HIS A 635 12.49 -19.52 -25.90
CA HIS A 635 11.37 -20.41 -26.19
C HIS A 635 11.36 -21.65 -25.28
N GLY A 636 12.00 -21.57 -24.12
CA GLY A 636 12.17 -22.69 -23.19
C GLY A 636 13.26 -23.69 -23.61
N ARG A 637 13.31 -24.80 -22.89
CA ARG A 637 14.25 -25.93 -23.05
C ARG A 637 13.45 -27.22 -23.19
N ALA A 638 13.54 -27.88 -24.34
CA ALA A 638 12.72 -29.07 -24.60
C ALA A 638 12.91 -30.20 -23.56
N LEU A 639 14.13 -30.39 -23.04
CA LEU A 639 14.49 -31.50 -22.15
C LEU A 639 15.09 -30.98 -20.84
N ASN A 640 14.77 -31.67 -19.74
CA ASN A 640 15.49 -31.54 -18.48
C ASN A 640 16.85 -32.23 -18.61
N PRO A 641 17.97 -31.53 -18.36
CA PRO A 641 19.31 -32.08 -18.60
C PRO A 641 19.73 -33.15 -17.58
N VAL A 642 19.06 -33.22 -16.42
CA VAL A 642 19.36 -34.20 -15.37
C VAL A 642 18.59 -35.50 -15.62
N THR A 643 17.32 -35.41 -16.03
CA THR A 643 16.46 -36.59 -16.21
C THR A 643 16.43 -37.10 -17.67
N GLY A 644 16.77 -36.25 -18.64
CA GLY A 644 16.65 -36.54 -20.07
C GLY A 644 15.21 -36.55 -20.61
N HIS A 645 14.21 -36.27 -19.76
CA HIS A 645 12.80 -36.21 -20.14
C HIS A 645 12.36 -34.79 -20.51
N ALA A 646 11.32 -34.68 -21.34
CA ALA A 646 10.72 -33.39 -21.64
C ALA A 646 10.04 -32.79 -20.39
N TYR A 647 10.09 -31.46 -20.25
CA TYR A 647 9.30 -30.80 -19.21
C TYR A 647 7.81 -30.98 -19.50
N THR A 648 7.04 -31.28 -18.47
CA THR A 648 5.59 -31.38 -18.60
C THR A 648 5.01 -29.97 -18.79
N PRO A 649 4.10 -29.76 -19.76
CA PRO A 649 3.41 -28.48 -19.92
C PRO A 649 2.75 -28.00 -18.62
N ASN A 650 2.87 -26.73 -18.32
CA ASN A 650 2.32 -26.08 -17.12
C ASN A 650 1.45 -24.91 -17.57
N VAL A 651 0.21 -25.22 -17.96
CA VAL A 651 -0.70 -24.28 -18.62
C VAL A 651 -1.61 -23.62 -17.59
N VAL A 652 -1.53 -22.30 -17.48
CA VAL A 652 -2.30 -21.48 -16.52
C VAL A 652 -2.95 -20.27 -17.19
N PRO A 653 -3.96 -19.63 -16.57
CA PRO A 653 -4.47 -18.36 -17.04
C PRO A 653 -3.38 -17.29 -17.06
N ARG A 654 -3.25 -16.53 -18.16
CA ARG A 654 -2.21 -15.50 -18.33
C ARG A 654 -2.32 -14.40 -17.28
N GLY A 655 -3.55 -13.98 -16.93
CA GLY A 655 -3.78 -12.99 -15.89
C GLY A 655 -3.34 -13.45 -14.50
N ASP A 656 -3.47 -14.75 -14.18
CA ASP A 656 -2.96 -15.32 -12.94
C ASP A 656 -1.43 -15.34 -12.93
N PHE A 657 -0.81 -15.83 -14.01
CA PHE A 657 0.65 -15.83 -14.14
C PHE A 657 1.25 -14.42 -14.02
N ALA A 658 0.70 -13.44 -14.75
CA ALA A 658 1.24 -12.08 -14.77
C ALA A 658 1.19 -11.40 -13.39
N ARG A 659 0.08 -11.56 -12.65
CA ARG A 659 -0.11 -11.00 -11.30
C ARG A 659 0.78 -11.70 -10.28
N VAL A 660 0.83 -13.04 -10.31
CA VAL A 660 1.71 -13.83 -9.42
C VAL A 660 3.18 -13.49 -9.67
N LEU A 661 3.59 -13.39 -10.94
CA LEU A 661 4.96 -13.05 -11.30
C LEU A 661 5.34 -11.65 -10.78
N ALA A 662 4.44 -10.66 -10.94
CA ALA A 662 4.65 -9.31 -10.45
C ALA A 662 4.78 -9.25 -8.92
N GLU A 663 3.96 -9.98 -8.16
CA GLU A 663 4.03 -9.96 -6.70
C GLU A 663 5.17 -10.81 -6.11
N PHE A 664 5.46 -11.99 -6.69
CA PHE A 664 6.54 -12.87 -6.24
C PHE A 664 7.90 -12.17 -6.26
N TRP A 665 8.23 -11.53 -7.37
CA TRP A 665 9.48 -10.79 -7.50
C TRP A 665 9.40 -9.34 -7.00
N ALA A 666 8.25 -8.88 -6.49
CA ALA A 666 8.20 -7.68 -5.64
C ALA A 666 8.59 -8.01 -4.19
N ASP A 667 8.91 -9.26 -3.90
CA ASP A 667 9.21 -9.82 -2.59
C ASP A 667 8.04 -9.71 -1.59
N GLY A 668 6.83 -9.45 -2.06
CA GLY A 668 5.58 -9.59 -1.30
C GLY A 668 5.52 -8.95 0.11
N PRO A 669 4.54 -9.35 0.94
CA PRO A 669 4.29 -8.80 2.28
C PRO A 669 5.33 -9.23 3.33
N ARG A 670 6.25 -10.15 2.97
CA ARG A 670 7.35 -10.64 3.81
C ARG A 670 8.70 -10.29 3.19
N SER A 671 8.79 -9.10 2.57
CA SER A 671 9.95 -8.72 1.76
C SER A 671 11.28 -8.90 2.47
N GLU A 672 12.07 -9.85 1.99
CA GLU A 672 13.52 -9.94 2.22
C GLU A 672 14.32 -9.04 1.27
N THR A 673 13.64 -8.24 0.44
CA THR A 673 14.17 -7.45 -0.69
C THR A 673 14.93 -8.30 -1.73
N PRO A 674 15.22 -7.77 -2.93
CA PRO A 674 15.84 -8.57 -3.98
C PRO A 674 17.16 -9.23 -3.56
N PRO A 675 18.09 -8.58 -2.84
CA PRO A 675 19.30 -9.27 -2.40
C PRO A 675 19.03 -10.44 -1.44
N GLY A 676 18.06 -10.31 -0.52
CA GLY A 676 17.71 -11.38 0.42
C GLY A 676 17.01 -12.55 -0.25
N HIS A 677 16.19 -12.31 -1.27
CA HIS A 677 15.54 -13.36 -2.05
C HIS A 677 16.56 -14.36 -2.62
N TRP A 678 17.71 -13.88 -3.12
CA TRP A 678 18.75 -14.75 -3.64
C TRP A 678 19.45 -15.59 -2.57
N PHE A 679 19.51 -15.13 -1.32
CA PHE A 679 19.93 -15.98 -0.20
C PHE A 679 18.89 -17.05 0.11
N VAL A 680 17.59 -16.74 0.04
CA VAL A 680 16.52 -17.75 0.18
C VAL A 680 16.62 -18.83 -0.90
N LEU A 681 16.90 -18.44 -2.15
CA LEU A 681 17.14 -19.40 -3.24
C LEU A 681 18.43 -20.20 -3.04
N ALA A 682 19.52 -19.57 -2.62
CA ALA A 682 20.76 -20.28 -2.31
C ALA A 682 20.56 -21.34 -1.21
N ASN A 683 19.78 -20.99 -0.19
CA ASN A 683 19.40 -21.86 0.91
C ASN A 683 18.56 -23.05 0.42
N SER A 684 17.54 -22.80 -0.41
CA SER A 684 16.70 -23.88 -0.96
C SER A 684 17.50 -24.82 -1.89
N VAL A 685 18.45 -24.28 -2.65
CA VAL A 685 19.40 -25.07 -3.46
C VAL A 685 20.25 -25.95 -2.55
N ALA A 686 20.81 -25.40 -1.47
CA ALA A 686 21.64 -26.17 -0.53
C ALA A 686 20.86 -27.26 0.23
N ASP A 687 19.55 -27.06 0.45
CA ASP A 687 18.65 -28.01 1.12
C ASP A 687 18.16 -29.12 0.18
N HIS A 688 18.26 -28.93 -1.14
CA HIS A 688 17.74 -29.88 -2.11
C HIS A 688 18.55 -31.20 -2.08
N PRO A 689 17.91 -32.38 -2.00
CA PRO A 689 18.60 -33.67 -1.87
C PRO A 689 19.55 -34.02 -3.03
N ALA A 690 19.29 -33.48 -4.22
CA ALA A 690 20.15 -33.68 -5.40
C ALA A 690 21.37 -32.75 -5.45
N THR A 691 21.55 -31.87 -4.48
CA THR A 691 22.68 -30.94 -4.45
C THR A 691 23.91 -31.63 -3.89
N THR A 692 24.95 -31.71 -4.73
CA THR A 692 26.30 -32.07 -4.28
C THR A 692 27.03 -30.79 -3.91
N ARG A 693 27.49 -30.67 -2.66
CA ARG A 693 28.20 -29.49 -2.13
C ARG A 693 29.66 -29.43 -2.62
N GLN A 694 29.87 -29.46 -3.93
CA GLN A 694 31.17 -29.38 -4.58
C GLN A 694 31.31 -28.00 -5.23
N LEU A 695 32.28 -27.20 -4.78
CA LEU A 695 32.50 -25.88 -5.36
C LEU A 695 32.95 -26.02 -6.82
N PHE A 696 32.35 -25.20 -7.67
CA PHE A 696 32.61 -25.19 -9.11
C PHE A 696 32.33 -26.53 -9.80
N GLY A 697 31.47 -27.37 -9.20
CA GLY A 697 31.05 -28.67 -9.74
C GLY A 697 32.13 -29.75 -9.75
N SER A 698 33.23 -29.56 -9.01
CA SER A 698 34.33 -30.54 -8.95
C SER A 698 35.00 -30.56 -7.58
N GLY A 699 35.89 -31.53 -7.35
CA GLY A 699 36.61 -31.69 -6.08
C GLY A 699 35.85 -32.49 -5.03
N GLU A 700 36.35 -32.51 -3.80
CA GLU A 700 35.70 -33.22 -2.68
C GLU A 700 34.46 -32.45 -2.19
N PRO A 701 33.35 -33.14 -1.86
CA PRO A 701 32.19 -32.51 -1.26
C PRO A 701 32.56 -31.82 0.07
N LEU A 702 32.10 -30.58 0.22
CA LEU A 702 32.21 -29.82 1.44
C LEU A 702 31.16 -30.25 2.46
N ASP A 703 31.51 -30.14 3.74
CA ASP A 703 30.50 -30.17 4.80
C ASP A 703 29.53 -28.97 4.67
N PRO A 704 28.33 -29.04 5.27
CA PRO A 704 27.34 -27.97 5.14
C PRO A 704 27.83 -26.59 5.57
N LEU A 705 28.65 -26.50 6.64
CA LEU A 705 29.15 -25.23 7.14
C LEU A 705 30.14 -24.60 6.14
N ALA A 706 31.09 -25.40 5.66
CA ALA A 706 32.05 -24.96 4.66
C ALA A 706 31.33 -24.51 3.39
N TRP A 707 30.35 -25.28 2.88
CA TRP A 707 29.53 -24.87 1.74
C TRP A 707 28.86 -23.51 1.96
N ASP A 708 28.15 -23.35 3.07
CA ASP A 708 27.36 -22.15 3.36
C ASP A 708 28.25 -20.90 3.44
N VAL A 709 29.41 -20.94 4.11
CA VAL A 709 30.29 -19.76 4.21
C VAL A 709 30.91 -19.37 2.86
N HIS A 710 31.21 -20.33 1.98
CA HIS A 710 31.73 -20.05 0.64
C HIS A 710 30.64 -19.41 -0.24
N VAL A 711 29.45 -20.01 -0.25
CA VAL A 711 28.30 -19.49 -1.03
C VAL A 711 27.92 -18.10 -0.55
N TYR A 712 27.78 -17.91 0.76
CA TYR A 712 27.36 -16.63 1.32
C TYR A 712 28.38 -15.51 1.13
N LEU A 713 29.68 -15.80 1.13
CA LEU A 713 30.70 -14.78 0.84
C LEU A 713 30.55 -14.28 -0.60
N ALA A 714 30.58 -15.19 -1.58
CA ALA A 714 30.50 -14.82 -2.99
C ALA A 714 29.14 -14.18 -3.33
N LEU A 715 28.04 -14.74 -2.82
CA LEU A 715 26.70 -14.22 -3.07
C LEU A 715 26.48 -12.87 -2.38
N GLY A 716 26.90 -12.75 -1.12
CA GLY A 716 26.84 -11.50 -0.37
C GLY A 716 27.61 -10.39 -1.08
N GLY A 717 28.85 -10.67 -1.48
CA GLY A 717 29.67 -9.75 -2.26
C GLY A 717 29.03 -9.38 -3.60
N GLY A 718 28.51 -10.35 -4.34
CA GLY A 718 27.83 -10.13 -5.62
C GLY A 718 26.57 -9.27 -5.51
N VAL A 719 25.72 -9.50 -4.50
CA VAL A 719 24.53 -8.66 -4.31
C VAL A 719 24.89 -7.27 -3.74
N HIS A 720 25.92 -7.15 -2.91
CA HIS A 720 26.43 -5.85 -2.44
C HIS A 720 26.93 -5.00 -3.61
N ASP A 721 27.74 -5.58 -4.48
CA ASP A 721 28.26 -4.90 -5.67
C ASP A 721 27.14 -4.58 -6.66
N ALA A 722 26.14 -5.45 -6.79
CA ALA A 722 24.96 -5.18 -7.60
C ALA A 722 24.19 -3.95 -7.10
N ALA A 723 24.10 -3.74 -5.78
CA ALA A 723 23.53 -2.51 -5.23
C ALA A 723 24.36 -1.28 -5.61
N VAL A 724 25.69 -1.35 -5.45
CA VAL A 724 26.60 -0.25 -5.81
C VAL A 724 26.44 0.11 -7.29
N THR A 725 26.51 -0.87 -8.20
CA THR A 725 26.34 -0.65 -9.64
C THR A 725 24.97 -0.06 -9.99
N ALA A 726 23.89 -0.66 -9.49
CA ALA A 726 22.54 -0.23 -9.83
C ALA A 726 22.25 1.19 -9.32
N TRP A 727 22.62 1.53 -8.08
CA TRP A 727 22.39 2.86 -7.55
C TRP A 727 23.32 3.91 -8.14
N GLU A 728 24.53 3.54 -8.52
CA GLU A 728 25.42 4.42 -9.27
C GLU A 728 24.81 4.80 -10.62
N ASN A 729 24.33 3.82 -11.39
CA ASN A 729 23.64 4.07 -12.66
C ASN A 729 22.39 4.94 -12.45
N LYS A 730 21.55 4.61 -11.45
CA LYS A 730 20.37 5.43 -11.09
C LYS A 730 20.74 6.86 -10.72
N ARG A 731 21.85 7.06 -10.00
CA ARG A 731 22.31 8.39 -9.60
C ARG A 731 22.90 9.18 -10.77
N ARG A 732 23.55 8.51 -11.72
CA ARG A 732 24.18 9.12 -12.90
C ARG A 732 23.18 9.59 -13.94
N TYR A 733 22.14 8.79 -14.19
CA TYR A 733 21.17 9.03 -15.25
C TYR A 733 19.85 9.55 -14.75
N THR A 734 19.48 9.23 -13.51
CA THR A 734 18.22 9.66 -12.89
C THR A 734 17.00 9.43 -13.78
N ALA A 735 16.95 8.32 -14.52
CA ALA A 735 15.94 8.10 -15.55
C ALA A 735 14.50 8.06 -14.99
N MET A 736 13.56 8.54 -15.79
CA MET A 736 12.13 8.57 -15.50
C MET A 736 11.51 7.20 -15.21
N ARG A 737 10.40 7.18 -14.45
CA ARG A 737 9.58 5.98 -14.20
C ARG A 737 8.37 5.92 -15.15
N PRO A 738 7.86 4.71 -15.48
CA PRO A 738 6.79 4.58 -16.47
C PRO A 738 5.50 5.35 -16.17
N ILE A 739 5.09 5.51 -14.90
CA ILE A 739 3.89 6.28 -14.55
C ILE A 739 3.94 7.71 -15.09
N SER A 740 5.07 8.39 -14.92
CA SER A 740 5.27 9.74 -15.42
C SER A 740 5.39 9.76 -16.94
N THR A 741 6.11 8.80 -17.54
CA THR A 741 6.26 8.71 -19.00
C THR A 741 4.92 8.48 -19.70
N VAL A 742 4.13 7.49 -19.27
CA VAL A 742 2.81 7.19 -19.86
C VAL A 742 1.89 8.41 -19.79
N ARG A 743 1.80 9.06 -18.62
CA ARG A 743 0.97 10.25 -18.42
C ARG A 743 1.46 11.44 -19.25
N TYR A 744 2.77 11.63 -19.36
CA TYR A 744 3.37 12.69 -20.18
C TYR A 744 3.10 12.50 -21.67
N LEU A 745 3.38 11.32 -22.23
CA LEU A 745 3.12 11.01 -23.64
C LEU A 745 1.63 11.13 -23.97
N THR A 746 0.75 10.76 -23.02
CA THR A 746 -0.70 10.96 -23.15
C THR A 746 -1.06 12.43 -23.30
N GLN A 747 -0.48 13.32 -22.50
CA GLN A 747 -0.75 14.76 -22.57
C GLN A 747 -0.30 15.41 -23.88
N LEU A 748 0.69 14.83 -24.56
CA LEU A 748 1.14 15.32 -25.86
C LEU A 748 0.12 15.03 -26.98
N GLY A 749 -0.74 14.01 -26.82
CA GLY A 749 -1.65 13.51 -27.85
C GLY A 749 -1.30 12.10 -28.31
N GLN A 750 -1.87 11.64 -29.42
CA GLN A 750 -1.54 10.33 -30.00
C GLN A 750 -0.56 10.42 -31.17
N SER A 751 0.24 9.39 -31.40
CA SER A 751 1.31 9.40 -32.42
C SER A 751 1.10 8.48 -33.63
N SER A 752 -0.05 7.80 -33.75
CA SER A 752 -0.29 6.81 -34.81
C SER A 752 -1.02 7.35 -36.04
N GLU A 753 -1.77 8.44 -35.89
CA GLU A 753 -2.62 8.98 -36.96
C GLU A 753 -2.30 10.46 -37.25
N PRO A 754 -1.42 10.76 -38.22
CA PRO A 754 -0.97 12.13 -38.52
C PRO A 754 -2.05 13.14 -38.91
N GLY A 755 -3.21 12.66 -39.41
CA GLY A 755 -4.32 13.51 -39.84
C GLY A 755 -5.31 13.89 -38.74
N ALA A 756 -5.12 13.39 -37.52
CA ALA A 756 -6.05 13.63 -36.42
C ALA A 756 -5.74 14.93 -35.65
N PRO A 757 -6.76 15.59 -35.06
CA PRO A 757 -6.56 16.87 -34.36
C PRO A 757 -5.69 16.76 -33.10
N ASP A 758 -5.61 15.58 -32.50
CA ASP A 758 -4.82 15.26 -31.32
C ASP A 758 -3.47 14.59 -31.67
N PHE A 759 -3.01 14.70 -32.92
CA PHE A 759 -1.75 14.10 -33.34
C PHE A 759 -0.53 14.83 -32.77
N ASN A 760 0.41 14.05 -32.25
CA ASN A 760 1.75 14.48 -31.92
C ASN A 760 2.73 13.33 -32.23
N ALA A 761 3.78 13.60 -33.00
CA ALA A 761 4.75 12.59 -33.40
C ALA A 761 5.44 11.88 -32.21
N HIS A 762 5.54 12.55 -31.07
CA HIS A 762 6.07 12.01 -29.82
C HIS A 762 4.98 11.68 -28.78
N GLY A 763 3.70 11.67 -29.18
CA GLY A 763 2.59 11.30 -28.32
C GLY A 763 2.53 9.80 -27.99
N LEU A 764 1.47 9.41 -27.27
CA LEU A 764 1.19 8.01 -26.95
C LEU A 764 0.69 7.27 -28.21
N PRO A 765 1.35 6.19 -28.65
CA PRO A 765 0.90 5.45 -29.83
C PRO A 765 -0.38 4.67 -29.57
N LEU A 766 -1.26 4.60 -30.57
CA LEU A 766 -2.44 3.74 -30.53
C LEU A 766 -2.05 2.27 -30.67
N LEU A 767 -2.79 1.41 -29.97
CA LEU A 767 -2.65 -0.04 -30.00
C LEU A 767 -4.06 -0.64 -29.90
N PRO A 768 -4.66 -1.12 -31.00
CA PRO A 768 -6.05 -1.61 -30.98
C PRO A 768 -6.31 -2.61 -29.83
N GLY A 769 -7.40 -2.40 -29.08
CA GLY A 769 -7.75 -3.22 -27.92
C GLY A 769 -6.95 -2.94 -26.64
N VAL A 770 -5.97 -2.04 -26.67
CA VAL A 770 -5.14 -1.66 -25.51
C VAL A 770 -5.04 -0.15 -25.32
N ILE A 771 -4.77 0.63 -26.36
CA ILE A 771 -4.63 2.09 -26.34
C ILE A 771 -5.51 2.65 -27.46
N GLU A 772 -6.58 3.34 -27.11
CA GLU A 772 -7.57 3.82 -28.06
C GLU A 772 -7.99 5.26 -27.75
N ARG A 773 -8.42 5.98 -28.79
CA ARG A 773 -9.19 7.22 -28.59
C ARG A 773 -10.62 6.89 -28.24
N VAL A 774 -11.16 7.62 -27.27
CA VAL A 774 -12.58 7.58 -26.95
C VAL A 774 -13.33 8.33 -28.05
N THR A 775 -14.13 7.60 -28.83
CA THR A 775 -15.02 8.17 -29.86
C THR A 775 -16.47 8.16 -29.38
N GLN A 776 -17.33 8.99 -29.98
CA GLN A 776 -18.77 8.97 -29.71
C GLN A 776 -19.37 7.55 -29.86
N ALA A 777 -18.98 6.81 -30.90
CA ALA A 777 -19.44 5.45 -31.11
C ALA A 777 -18.97 4.51 -30.00
N SER A 778 -17.70 4.56 -29.62
CA SER A 778 -17.15 3.69 -28.56
C SER A 778 -17.68 4.02 -27.16
N ALA A 779 -18.14 5.26 -26.95
CA ALA A 779 -18.61 5.75 -25.66
C ALA A 779 -20.14 5.74 -25.52
N ALA A 780 -20.86 5.30 -26.54
CA ALA A 780 -22.30 5.08 -26.48
C ALA A 780 -22.65 4.03 -25.40
N PRO A 781 -23.87 4.07 -24.82
CA PRO A 781 -24.30 3.09 -23.82
C PRO A 781 -24.10 1.64 -24.28
N GLY A 782 -23.56 0.80 -23.40
CA GLY A 782 -23.26 -0.61 -23.69
C GLY A 782 -22.00 -0.85 -24.53
N GLN A 783 -21.30 0.19 -24.97
CA GLN A 783 -20.03 0.07 -25.70
C GLN A 783 -18.83 0.12 -24.75
N ARG A 784 -17.66 -0.29 -25.25
CA ARG A 784 -16.44 -0.50 -24.46
C ARG A 784 -15.93 0.73 -23.69
N HIS A 785 -16.19 1.95 -24.17
CA HIS A 785 -15.83 3.21 -23.49
C HIS A 785 -17.04 3.91 -22.84
N ALA A 786 -18.16 3.22 -22.59
CA ALA A 786 -19.37 3.83 -22.02
C ALA A 786 -19.13 4.55 -20.67
N ALA A 787 -18.20 4.03 -19.86
CA ALA A 787 -17.77 4.66 -18.60
C ALA A 787 -16.99 5.97 -18.82
N LEU A 788 -16.41 6.16 -20.01
CA LEU A 788 -15.60 7.31 -20.41
C LEU A 788 -16.34 8.26 -21.35
N ARG A 789 -17.68 8.19 -21.45
CA ARG A 789 -18.50 9.01 -22.37
C ARG A 789 -18.32 10.52 -22.27
N ARG A 790 -17.84 11.04 -21.13
CA ARG A 790 -17.51 12.46 -20.94
C ARG A 790 -16.11 12.85 -21.45
N CYS A 791 -15.32 11.86 -21.86
CA CYS A 791 -13.93 11.99 -22.26
C CYS A 791 -13.73 11.74 -23.77
N VAL A 792 -14.77 11.93 -24.58
CA VAL A 792 -14.68 11.80 -26.05
C VAL A 792 -13.56 12.71 -26.57
N GLY A 793 -12.65 12.15 -27.38
CA GLY A 793 -11.45 12.79 -27.88
C GLY A 793 -10.19 12.53 -27.04
N GLN A 794 -10.31 12.01 -25.81
CA GLN A 794 -9.15 11.63 -25.01
C GLN A 794 -8.67 10.20 -25.31
N LEU A 795 -7.47 9.88 -24.83
CA LEU A 795 -6.90 8.54 -24.89
C LEU A 795 -7.30 7.70 -23.67
N ALA A 796 -7.68 6.47 -23.93
CA ALA A 796 -7.99 5.44 -22.95
C ALA A 796 -7.01 4.27 -23.10
N VAL A 797 -6.71 3.62 -21.97
CA VAL A 797 -5.93 2.39 -21.92
C VAL A 797 -6.72 1.27 -21.25
N ARG A 798 -6.64 0.06 -21.80
CA ARG A 798 -7.15 -1.16 -21.17
C ARG A 798 -6.10 -1.67 -20.20
N SER A 799 -6.31 -1.44 -18.90
CA SER A 799 -5.30 -1.67 -17.86
C SER A 799 -5.96 -2.04 -16.54
N TRP A 800 -5.17 -2.55 -15.60
CA TRP A 800 -5.60 -2.70 -14.21
C TRP A 800 -6.14 -1.37 -13.68
N ARG A 801 -7.32 -1.42 -13.06
CA ARG A 801 -8.07 -0.24 -12.63
C ARG A 801 -7.47 0.40 -11.37
N GLY A 802 -6.82 -0.42 -10.53
CA GLY A 802 -6.31 -0.05 -9.22
C GLY A 802 -6.74 -1.03 -8.13
N GLU A 803 -6.18 -0.83 -6.94
CA GLU A 803 -6.42 -1.65 -5.75
C GLU A 803 -7.92 -1.64 -5.36
N PRO A 804 -8.58 -2.81 -5.22
CA PRO A 804 -9.97 -2.87 -4.77
C PRO A 804 -10.12 -2.41 -3.32
N GLY A 805 -11.35 -2.04 -2.93
CA GLY A 805 -11.62 -1.59 -1.57
C GLY A 805 -11.37 -2.70 -0.53
N ASP A 806 -11.77 -3.93 -0.82
CA ASP A 806 -11.48 -5.11 0.00
C ASP A 806 -10.51 -6.08 -0.68
N ARG A 807 -9.20 -5.80 -0.57
CA ARG A 807 -8.16 -6.63 -1.18
C ARG A 807 -8.19 -8.11 -0.81
N ALA A 808 -8.72 -8.45 0.37
CA ALA A 808 -8.75 -9.83 0.83
C ALA A 808 -9.81 -10.67 0.10
N ASN A 809 -10.84 -10.02 -0.47
CA ASN A 809 -12.02 -10.69 -1.01
C ASN A 809 -12.44 -10.20 -2.40
N GLU A 810 -11.79 -9.19 -2.96
CA GLU A 810 -12.15 -8.55 -4.23
C GLU A 810 -10.97 -8.45 -5.18
N VAL A 811 -11.28 -8.39 -6.48
CA VAL A 811 -10.31 -8.21 -7.57
C VAL A 811 -10.50 -6.83 -8.20
N GLY A 812 -9.43 -6.05 -8.35
CA GLY A 812 -9.48 -4.68 -8.92
C GLY A 812 -9.88 -4.66 -10.39
N GLY A 813 -9.44 -5.68 -11.13
CA GLY A 813 -9.82 -5.97 -12.51
C GLY A 813 -9.14 -5.09 -13.57
N VAL A 814 -9.24 -5.50 -14.84
CA VAL A 814 -8.75 -4.75 -16.01
C VAL A 814 -9.93 -4.16 -16.77
N THR A 815 -9.88 -2.87 -17.07
CA THR A 815 -10.92 -2.17 -17.83
C THR A 815 -10.34 -0.99 -18.62
N TRP A 816 -11.17 -0.33 -19.41
CA TRP A 816 -10.82 0.94 -20.05
C TRP A 816 -10.82 2.07 -19.03
N ILE A 817 -9.64 2.62 -18.77
CA ILE A 817 -9.42 3.81 -17.93
C ILE A 817 -8.83 4.93 -18.79
N ARG A 818 -8.91 6.19 -18.33
CA ARG A 818 -8.18 7.27 -19.01
C ARG A 818 -6.69 7.00 -18.90
N ALA A 819 -5.96 7.22 -20.00
CA ALA A 819 -4.51 7.07 -20.02
C ALA A 819 -3.81 8.06 -19.06
N LEU A 820 -4.44 9.21 -18.79
CA LEU A 820 -3.97 10.22 -17.82
C LEU A 820 -4.03 9.76 -16.36
N ASP A 821 -4.87 8.78 -16.02
CA ASP A 821 -4.96 8.24 -14.66
C ASP A 821 -4.14 6.95 -14.49
N TRP A 822 -3.47 6.48 -15.54
CA TRP A 822 -2.79 5.18 -15.52
C TRP A 822 -1.84 5.09 -14.32
N ILE A 823 -1.92 3.95 -13.63
CA ILE A 823 -1.04 3.55 -12.54
C ILE A 823 -0.53 2.12 -12.80
N PRO A 824 0.69 1.80 -12.34
CA PRO A 824 1.22 0.44 -12.40
C PRO A 824 0.43 -0.53 -11.49
N TYR A 825 0.57 -1.84 -11.73
CA TYR A 825 0.05 -2.89 -10.85
C TYR A 825 0.87 -2.95 -9.55
N GLN A 826 0.53 -2.04 -8.63
CA GLN A 826 1.15 -1.84 -7.33
C GLN A 826 0.12 -1.32 -6.34
N ARG A 827 0.37 -1.52 -5.04
CA ARG A 827 -0.48 -0.96 -3.97
C ARG A 827 -0.56 0.56 -4.08
N ARG A 828 -1.71 1.13 -3.73
CA ARG A 828 -1.94 2.59 -3.70
C ARG A 828 -0.97 3.31 -2.75
N THR A 829 -0.52 2.62 -1.72
CA THR A 829 0.43 3.12 -0.71
C THR A 829 1.90 2.97 -1.10
N PHE A 830 2.19 2.28 -2.21
CA PHE A 830 3.53 2.02 -2.74
C PHE A 830 3.49 1.90 -4.27
N VAL A 831 3.24 3.01 -4.98
CA VAL A 831 2.93 2.98 -6.42
C VAL A 831 4.16 2.72 -7.30
N THR A 832 5.28 3.38 -7.01
CA THR A 832 6.60 3.00 -7.55
C THR A 832 7.66 3.19 -6.46
N PRO A 833 8.75 2.40 -6.45
CA PRO A 833 9.82 2.59 -5.48
C PRO A 833 10.46 3.98 -5.58
N ALA A 834 10.84 4.55 -4.44
CA ALA A 834 11.34 5.92 -4.29
C ALA A 834 12.79 6.09 -4.75
N PHE A 835 13.05 5.78 -6.03
CA PHE A 835 14.33 5.98 -6.72
C PHE A 835 14.15 5.90 -8.26
N PRO A 836 15.08 6.49 -9.04
CA PRO A 836 15.04 6.49 -10.51
C PRO A 836 14.93 5.11 -11.17
N GLY A 837 14.46 5.06 -12.41
CA GLY A 837 14.20 3.83 -13.16
C GLY A 837 15.46 3.05 -13.56
N PHE A 838 16.44 3.70 -14.18
CA PHE A 838 17.50 3.00 -14.89
C PHE A 838 18.81 2.87 -14.07
N THR A 839 19.41 1.69 -13.92
CA THR A 839 18.92 0.36 -14.36
C THR A 839 18.00 -0.29 -13.32
N SER A 840 17.25 -1.32 -13.69
CA SER A 840 16.42 -2.10 -12.75
C SER A 840 17.30 -2.79 -11.71
N GLY A 841 17.13 -2.43 -10.44
CA GLY A 841 17.87 -3.06 -9.33
C GLY A 841 17.57 -4.55 -9.22
N HIS A 842 16.29 -4.95 -9.37
CA HIS A 842 15.90 -6.36 -9.34
C HIS A 842 16.64 -7.17 -10.41
N SER A 843 16.76 -6.62 -11.62
CA SER A 843 17.46 -7.29 -12.72
C SER A 843 18.97 -7.43 -12.43
N THR A 844 19.59 -6.40 -11.84
CA THR A 844 21.02 -6.41 -11.48
C THR A 844 21.32 -7.38 -10.33
N PHE A 845 20.56 -7.31 -9.22
CA PHE A 845 20.71 -8.26 -8.11
C PHE A 845 20.51 -9.70 -8.57
N SER A 846 19.44 -9.92 -9.35
CA SER A 846 19.08 -11.27 -9.74
C SER A 846 20.04 -11.90 -10.71
N ARG A 847 20.55 -11.12 -11.68
CA ARG A 847 21.55 -11.68 -12.58
C ARG A 847 22.88 -11.94 -11.86
N ALA A 848 23.30 -11.07 -10.95
CA ALA A 848 24.50 -11.30 -10.13
C ALA A 848 24.37 -12.57 -9.28
N GLY A 849 23.24 -12.75 -8.59
CA GLY A 849 22.95 -13.96 -7.82
C GLY A 849 22.93 -15.24 -8.67
N ALA A 850 22.36 -15.17 -9.87
CA ALA A 850 22.33 -16.30 -10.81
C ALA A 850 23.72 -16.72 -11.28
N GLU A 851 24.60 -15.77 -11.64
CA GLU A 851 25.98 -16.08 -12.03
C GLU A 851 26.75 -16.70 -10.86
N VAL A 852 26.60 -16.17 -9.65
CA VAL A 852 27.26 -16.74 -8.46
C VAL A 852 26.81 -18.17 -8.22
N LEU A 853 25.51 -18.45 -8.20
CA LEU A 853 24.99 -19.81 -7.97
C LEU A 853 25.36 -20.77 -9.10
N ALA A 854 25.30 -20.32 -10.36
CA ALA A 854 25.71 -21.13 -11.50
C ALA A 854 27.19 -21.52 -11.42
N ALA A 855 28.06 -20.55 -11.09
CA ALA A 855 29.48 -20.77 -10.96
C ALA A 855 29.82 -21.68 -9.78
N LEU A 856 29.26 -21.44 -8.60
CA LEU A 856 29.60 -22.19 -7.39
C LEU A 856 29.04 -23.62 -7.39
N THR A 857 27.87 -23.85 -7.97
CA THR A 857 27.34 -25.21 -8.13
C THR A 857 27.97 -25.94 -9.32
N GLY A 858 28.68 -25.22 -10.21
CA GLY A 858 29.25 -25.74 -11.45
C GLY A 858 28.20 -26.11 -12.51
N SER A 859 26.95 -25.65 -12.34
CA SER A 859 25.85 -25.91 -13.25
C SER A 859 24.92 -24.70 -13.30
N PRO A 860 24.44 -24.26 -14.47
CA PRO A 860 23.44 -23.21 -14.55
C PRO A 860 22.05 -23.68 -14.11
N PHE A 861 21.84 -25.00 -13.97
CA PHE A 861 20.55 -25.60 -13.65
C PHE A 861 20.31 -25.68 -12.14
N PHE A 862 19.05 -25.50 -11.75
CA PHE A 862 18.61 -25.88 -10.41
C PHE A 862 18.89 -27.38 -10.17
N PRO A 863 19.13 -27.82 -8.93
CA PRO A 863 19.27 -29.23 -8.60
C PRO A 863 18.09 -30.06 -9.14
N GLY A 864 18.37 -31.20 -9.78
CA GLY A 864 17.33 -32.00 -10.46
C GLY A 864 16.81 -31.40 -11.78
N GLY A 865 17.34 -30.26 -12.21
CA GLY A 865 16.94 -29.55 -13.42
C GLY A 865 15.64 -28.74 -13.29
N LEU A 866 15.13 -28.50 -12.08
CA LEU A 866 13.86 -27.79 -11.88
C LEU A 866 13.83 -27.06 -10.53
N GLY A 867 13.72 -25.74 -10.57
CA GLY A 867 13.28 -24.92 -9.45
C GLY A 867 11.77 -24.66 -9.57
N GLU A 868 11.06 -24.64 -8.43
CA GLU A 868 9.61 -24.39 -8.39
C GLU A 868 9.22 -23.50 -7.21
N PHE A 869 8.25 -22.63 -7.43
CA PHE A 869 7.51 -21.91 -6.40
C PHE A 869 6.00 -22.05 -6.64
N VAL A 870 5.21 -22.22 -5.56
CA VAL A 870 3.75 -22.37 -5.63
C VAL A 870 3.05 -21.17 -5.00
N ALA A 871 2.35 -20.40 -5.82
CA ALA A 871 1.37 -19.41 -5.39
C ALA A 871 0.00 -20.09 -5.25
N ALA A 872 -0.44 -20.28 -4.02
CA ALA A 872 -1.71 -20.94 -3.71
C ALA A 872 -2.91 -20.09 -4.13
N ARG A 873 -3.92 -20.74 -4.72
CA ARG A 873 -5.20 -20.17 -5.09
C ARG A 873 -5.83 -19.35 -3.96
N ASN A 874 -6.29 -18.13 -4.26
CA ASN A 874 -7.00 -17.18 -3.38
C ASN A 874 -6.27 -16.90 -2.05
N ARG A 875 -4.94 -17.06 -2.02
CA ARG A 875 -4.16 -16.98 -0.77
C ARG A 875 -2.78 -16.33 -0.95
N TYR A 876 -2.42 -15.94 -2.17
CA TYR A 876 -1.08 -15.47 -2.45
C TYR A 876 -1.01 -13.98 -2.79
N LEU A 877 -1.91 -13.49 -3.65
CA LEU A 877 -1.91 -12.09 -4.03
C LEU A 877 -2.30 -11.21 -2.84
N VAL A 878 -1.60 -10.09 -2.70
CA VAL A 878 -1.80 -9.11 -1.63
C VAL A 878 -2.39 -7.84 -2.17
N PHE A 879 -2.27 -7.56 -3.47
CA PHE A 879 -2.80 -6.33 -4.06
C PHE A 879 -4.31 -6.44 -4.29
N GLU A 880 -4.81 -7.66 -4.42
CA GLU A 880 -6.20 -8.05 -4.66
C GLU A 880 -6.36 -9.56 -4.45
N ASP A 881 -7.58 -10.10 -4.44
CA ASP A 881 -7.81 -11.55 -4.29
C ASP A 881 -7.25 -12.35 -5.49
N GLY A 882 -6.75 -13.55 -5.19
CA GLY A 882 -6.23 -14.50 -6.17
C GLY A 882 -4.88 -15.13 -5.79
N PRO A 883 -4.23 -15.84 -6.73
CA PRO A 883 -4.69 -16.15 -8.10
C PRO A 883 -5.93 -17.07 -8.13
N SER A 884 -6.60 -17.18 -9.28
CA SER A 884 -7.83 -17.99 -9.43
C SER A 884 -7.59 -19.51 -9.42
N VAL A 885 -6.36 -19.93 -9.71
CA VAL A 885 -5.84 -21.30 -9.62
C VAL A 885 -4.49 -21.32 -8.90
N ASP A 886 -4.00 -22.49 -8.50
CA ASP A 886 -2.60 -22.61 -8.06
C ASP A 886 -1.69 -22.30 -9.25
N VAL A 887 -0.81 -21.31 -9.09
CA VAL A 887 0.21 -20.98 -10.09
C VAL A 887 1.55 -21.52 -9.62
N ARG A 888 2.17 -22.36 -10.46
CA ARG A 888 3.49 -22.92 -10.21
C ARG A 888 4.52 -22.22 -11.09
N LEU A 889 5.27 -21.28 -10.53
CA LEU A 889 6.42 -20.71 -11.24
C LEU A 889 7.51 -21.77 -11.30
N GLN A 890 8.06 -22.02 -12.48
CA GLN A 890 9.06 -23.06 -12.70
C GLN A 890 10.24 -22.51 -13.50
N TRP A 891 11.45 -22.96 -13.15
CA TRP A 891 12.70 -22.51 -13.77
C TRP A 891 13.63 -23.69 -13.99
N ALA A 892 14.19 -23.84 -15.19
CA ALA A 892 15.24 -24.83 -15.41
C ALA A 892 16.57 -24.35 -14.83
N THR A 893 16.90 -23.08 -15.08
CA THR A 893 18.18 -22.45 -14.71
C THR A 893 18.00 -21.28 -13.76
N TYR A 894 19.06 -20.95 -13.01
CA TYR A 894 19.10 -19.73 -12.21
C TYR A 894 18.90 -18.48 -13.07
N TYR A 895 19.34 -18.52 -14.34
CA TYR A 895 19.13 -17.45 -15.30
C TYR A 895 17.66 -17.27 -15.68
N ASP A 896 16.88 -18.36 -15.80
CA ASP A 896 15.43 -18.27 -16.07
C ASP A 896 14.70 -17.58 -14.91
N ALA A 897 15.10 -17.88 -13.67
CA ALA A 897 14.58 -17.19 -12.48
C ALA A 897 14.98 -15.70 -12.48
N ALA A 898 16.24 -15.39 -12.76
CA ALA A 898 16.72 -14.01 -12.83
C ALA A 898 16.06 -13.18 -13.93
N ASP A 899 15.85 -13.77 -15.10
CA ASP A 899 15.14 -13.13 -16.21
C ASP A 899 13.68 -12.84 -15.84
N GLN A 900 13.01 -13.80 -15.21
CA GLN A 900 11.65 -13.60 -14.70
C GLN A 900 11.57 -12.49 -13.64
N ALA A 901 12.60 -12.34 -12.79
CA ALA A 901 12.69 -11.23 -11.86
C ALA A 901 12.69 -9.87 -12.57
N GLY A 902 13.38 -9.76 -13.71
CA GLY A 902 13.35 -8.58 -14.56
C GLY A 902 12.00 -8.35 -15.26
N GLN A 903 11.49 -9.38 -15.94
CA GLN A 903 10.21 -9.35 -16.66
C GLN A 903 9.04 -8.97 -15.74
N SER A 904 9.06 -9.44 -14.50
CA SER A 904 8.05 -9.12 -13.49
C SER A 904 7.91 -7.61 -13.25
N ARG A 905 8.96 -6.81 -13.50
CA ARG A 905 8.94 -5.35 -13.26
C ARG A 905 8.26 -4.58 -14.37
N ILE A 906 8.20 -5.18 -15.55
CA ILE A 906 7.43 -4.70 -16.68
C ILE A 906 5.95 -5.08 -16.49
N PHE A 907 5.65 -6.32 -16.08
CA PHE A 907 4.29 -6.71 -15.69
C PHE A 907 3.76 -5.90 -14.50
N GLY A 908 4.61 -5.60 -13.52
CA GLY A 908 4.30 -4.71 -12.41
C GLY A 908 4.20 -3.22 -12.81
N GLY A 909 4.52 -2.85 -14.06
CA GLY A 909 4.38 -1.49 -14.57
C GLY A 909 5.45 -0.47 -14.12
N ILE A 910 6.53 -0.92 -13.45
CA ILE A 910 7.47 -0.01 -12.77
C ILE A 910 8.81 0.20 -13.49
N HIS A 911 9.09 -0.59 -14.52
CA HIS A 911 10.30 -0.50 -15.36
C HIS A 911 9.94 -0.67 -16.84
N LEU A 912 10.73 -0.04 -17.71
CA LEU A 912 10.72 -0.34 -19.15
C LEU A 912 11.71 -1.47 -19.45
N GLN A 913 11.51 -2.15 -20.59
CA GLN A 913 12.39 -3.21 -21.07
C GLN A 913 13.90 -2.87 -21.06
N PRO A 914 14.36 -1.69 -21.53
CA PRO A 914 15.78 -1.32 -21.45
C PRO A 914 16.32 -1.20 -20.02
N ASP A 915 15.52 -0.81 -19.03
CA ASP A 915 15.94 -0.79 -17.62
C ASP A 915 16.31 -2.18 -17.13
N ASP A 916 15.51 -3.16 -17.53
CA ASP A 916 15.69 -4.57 -17.21
C ASP A 916 16.91 -5.14 -17.93
N PHE A 917 17.00 -4.97 -19.24
CA PHE A 917 18.06 -5.56 -20.05
C PHE A 917 19.45 -5.07 -19.67
N ALA A 918 19.62 -3.75 -19.52
CA ALA A 918 20.85 -3.16 -19.01
C ALA A 918 21.15 -3.63 -17.59
N GLY A 919 20.12 -3.77 -16.75
CA GLY A 919 20.25 -4.29 -15.39
C GLY A 919 20.78 -5.71 -15.36
N ARG A 920 20.27 -6.62 -16.20
CA ARG A 920 20.77 -8.00 -16.30
C ARG A 920 22.20 -8.04 -16.81
N GLN A 921 22.52 -7.28 -17.86
CA GLN A 921 23.89 -7.24 -18.41
C GLN A 921 24.91 -6.78 -17.36
N ALA A 922 24.61 -5.69 -16.64
CA ALA A 922 25.46 -5.22 -15.54
C ALA A 922 25.57 -6.26 -14.42
N GLY A 923 24.44 -6.88 -14.02
CA GLY A 923 24.44 -7.91 -12.97
C GLY A 923 25.26 -9.15 -13.34
N SER A 924 25.30 -9.54 -14.62
CA SER A 924 26.13 -10.66 -15.07
C SER A 924 27.62 -10.39 -14.85
N LEU A 925 28.10 -9.19 -15.20
CA LEU A 925 29.49 -8.78 -14.95
C LEU A 925 29.81 -8.76 -13.45
N VAL A 926 28.94 -8.14 -12.65
CA VAL A 926 29.08 -8.08 -11.19
C VAL A 926 29.20 -9.48 -10.57
N GLY A 927 28.33 -10.40 -10.95
CA GLY A 927 28.34 -11.76 -10.39
C GLY A 927 29.63 -12.51 -10.72
N LEU A 928 30.15 -12.37 -11.95
CA LEU A 928 31.41 -12.97 -12.36
C LEU A 928 32.62 -12.37 -11.62
N ASP A 929 32.65 -11.05 -11.45
CA ASP A 929 33.69 -10.34 -10.69
C ASP A 929 33.68 -10.79 -9.22
N ALA A 930 32.50 -10.91 -8.61
CA ALA A 930 32.36 -11.38 -7.24
C ALA A 930 32.84 -12.83 -7.05
N VAL A 931 32.54 -13.73 -7.99
CA VAL A 931 33.06 -15.12 -7.96
C VAL A 931 34.57 -15.14 -8.10
N ALA A 932 35.13 -14.40 -9.05
CA ALA A 932 36.56 -14.32 -9.28
C ALA A 932 37.29 -13.79 -8.03
N HIS A 933 36.74 -12.76 -7.39
CA HIS A 933 37.32 -12.18 -6.19
C HIS A 933 37.18 -13.12 -4.98
N ALA A 934 36.01 -13.70 -4.73
CA ALA A 934 35.78 -14.65 -3.65
C ALA A 934 36.74 -15.85 -3.72
N ARG A 935 37.00 -16.35 -4.94
CA ARG A 935 37.94 -17.44 -5.19
C ARG A 935 39.36 -17.14 -4.67
N THR A 936 39.80 -15.88 -4.75
CA THR A 936 41.13 -15.50 -4.22
C THR A 936 41.24 -15.70 -2.71
N PHE A 937 40.15 -15.52 -1.97
CA PHE A 937 40.10 -15.81 -0.53
C PHE A 937 40.04 -17.31 -0.26
N PHE A 938 39.28 -18.06 -1.06
CA PHE A 938 39.15 -19.52 -0.93
C PHE A 938 40.51 -20.22 -1.09
N GLU A 939 41.31 -19.75 -2.04
CA GLU A 939 42.62 -20.33 -2.38
C GLU A 939 43.77 -19.74 -1.55
N GLY A 940 43.51 -18.78 -0.66
CA GLY A 940 44.54 -18.09 0.12
C GLY A 940 45.48 -17.20 -0.72
N ALA A 941 45.05 -16.86 -1.94
CA ALA A 941 45.82 -16.06 -2.89
C ALA A 941 45.56 -14.55 -2.75
N ALA A 942 44.50 -14.16 -2.03
CA ALA A 942 44.25 -12.78 -1.63
C ALA A 942 45.39 -12.26 -0.75
N ARG A 943 45.93 -11.09 -1.09
CA ARG A 943 47.00 -10.42 -0.34
C ARG A 943 46.47 -9.32 0.54
#